data_AF-A0A9P1DFE1-F1
#
_entry.id   AF-A0A9P1DFE1-F1
#
_cell.length_a   1.000
_cell.length_b   1.000
_cell.length_c   1.000
_cell.angle_alpha   90.00
_cell.angle_beta   90.00
_cell.angle_gamma   90.00
#
_symmetry.space_group_name_H-M   'P 1'
#
loop_
_entity.id
_entity.type
_entity.pdbx_description
1 polymer ?
#
loop_
_entity_poly.entity_id
_entity_poly.type
_entity_poly.pdbx_seq_one_letter_code
_entity_poly.pdbx_strand_id
1 'polypeptide(L)'
;MPLPFRFHTRQNKPVLLCSFVGMVIVSVFAAAWYRQSISSVQSAPRTMTTNLQTSQSYSSTMPFQFRFQICNGLTNQKLQILDGVLVALFLGAQIVLPKMIALNGAQFLSITDMNMQPTDRIFNMRRFENKIQQTYSNFWCRRREHQAFKIWCSDNPPPAILYDTNIDIKNVNVEHLKLKPDEWGQNALTDIGDAAFMRIFEDKRFIMDKSILRITEPCEFWFNVKVKEGTDFWDEFWKIQDVLEFNDQIVELGENAKRIFLHNFGGVARAKAKKHGYKVDDESIQHGGFHVVHLRAEKDWQNHCERWFSWIDRRDNCMNNTWHIGNVLLSEGISPALPVYLATGLSETDVRDLRNIPSMHSFFNIYTVVTKAMLGLTTDVGEEREYWAAVDFILGRDAEWFVGNSISTFSALMMEFRARRKMPVLPYNAGKMALEEIDCIRPNKMTLIPPVRPVIKWLFILPQNVEQYDVVYNMTMAAVNSALSKTRVVPVCVTTADPYSAIVVRLASMGVRIIHHTPKWTRDVNRMVERWNSVGERSFFQYFRPLKAEEVIARWLRIDLPMLGLLDDFALYTDVSVVFTDDVNWMDLLGENHLNLARSMERKMFPGPFFNNYAPPGKLGVPRFFAVPDSKNTRHSGVMLMNLKNLRQSYSEFSAFVINEKQLLKIDGVDPCSYLEFYEETSLPLRVGWKPHQPENNSVSLVHFYGPNCQVDIFPYLRTGHVRFELYRGDLEMCAQERSCAQLCRQYENYLNDASDT
;
A
#
# COMPACT_ATOMS: atom_id res chain seq x y z
N MET A 1 25.15 -30.38 33.88
CA MET A 1 25.52 -31.76 34.29
C MET A 1 24.28 -32.42 34.89
N PRO A 2 24.09 -33.75 34.78
CA PRO A 2 24.59 -34.68 33.76
C PRO A 2 23.46 -35.51 33.10
N LEU A 3 23.84 -36.37 32.15
CA LEU A 3 23.06 -37.51 31.60
C LEU A 3 23.10 -38.71 32.59
N PRO A 4 22.55 -39.93 32.32
CA PRO A 4 21.84 -40.44 31.12
C PRO A 4 20.54 -41.24 31.43
N PHE A 5 19.94 -41.91 30.42
CA PHE A 5 19.92 -43.39 30.37
C PHE A 5 19.53 -43.96 28.99
N ARG A 6 19.70 -45.28 28.84
CA ARG A 6 19.40 -46.13 27.67
C ARG A 6 18.49 -47.29 28.14
N PHE A 7 17.79 -48.06 27.30
CA PHE A 7 17.84 -48.23 25.84
C PHE A 7 16.39 -48.51 25.30
N HIS A 8 16.01 -49.30 24.27
CA HIS A 8 16.72 -50.24 23.41
C HIS A 8 16.11 -50.38 21.97
N THR A 9 16.05 -51.61 21.48
CA THR A 9 15.69 -52.19 20.17
C THR A 9 14.38 -53.05 20.33
N ARG A 10 13.73 -53.68 19.33
CA ARG A 10 14.18 -54.24 18.04
C ARG A 10 13.01 -54.52 17.06
N GLN A 11 13.34 -54.89 15.82
CA GLN A 11 12.50 -55.36 14.70
C GLN A 11 11.49 -56.50 15.11
N ASN A 12 10.36 -56.78 14.41
CA ASN A 12 10.26 -57.20 13.00
C ASN A 12 8.82 -57.22 12.40
N LYS A 13 8.71 -57.52 11.09
CA LYS A 13 7.48 -57.75 10.27
C LYS A 13 7.16 -59.28 10.13
N PRO A 14 6.32 -59.78 9.19
CA PRO A 14 4.93 -59.44 8.74
C PRO A 14 3.96 -60.66 8.74
N VAL A 15 2.66 -60.46 8.42
CA VAL A 15 1.78 -61.48 7.77
C VAL A 15 0.92 -60.81 6.68
N LEU A 16 0.51 -61.56 5.65
CA LEU A 16 -0.25 -61.13 4.47
C LEU A 16 -1.50 -62.02 4.26
N LEU A 17 -2.57 -61.51 3.64
CA LEU A 17 -3.54 -62.15 2.70
C LEU A 17 -4.62 -61.07 2.35
N CYS A 18 -4.94 -60.72 1.10
CA CYS A 18 -5.75 -61.41 0.07
C CYS A 18 -7.25 -61.57 0.44
N SER A 19 -8.26 -61.23 -0.37
CA SER A 19 -8.41 -60.59 -1.71
C SER A 19 -9.81 -59.93 -1.79
N PHE A 20 -10.14 -58.90 -2.60
CA PHE A 20 -10.49 -58.86 -4.04
C PHE A 20 -10.64 -57.35 -4.40
N VAL A 21 -10.08 -56.75 -5.46
CA VAL A 21 -10.32 -56.90 -6.92
C VAL A 21 -11.71 -56.40 -7.39
N GLY A 22 -11.73 -55.24 -8.08
CA GLY A 22 -12.88 -54.70 -8.82
C GLY A 22 -12.70 -53.28 -9.38
N MET A 23 -12.26 -53.17 -10.65
CA MET A 23 -12.47 -52.04 -11.61
C MET A 23 -12.23 -50.58 -11.10
N VAL A 24 -11.22 -49.78 -11.52
CA VAL A 24 -10.66 -49.46 -12.87
C VAL A 24 -11.79 -49.01 -13.81
N ILE A 25 -11.85 -47.82 -14.46
CA ILE A 25 -10.88 -46.96 -15.19
C ILE A 25 -11.31 -45.47 -14.92
N VAL A 26 -10.49 -44.41 -14.80
CA VAL A 26 -9.70 -43.67 -15.81
C VAL A 26 -8.61 -42.83 -15.11
N SER A 27 -7.30 -43.13 -15.29
CA SER A 27 -6.21 -42.26 -14.79
C SER A 27 -4.84 -42.38 -15.50
N VAL A 28 -4.71 -43.05 -16.65
CA VAL A 28 -3.38 -43.44 -17.22
C VAL A 28 -3.22 -43.14 -18.72
N PHE A 29 -3.68 -41.99 -19.20
CA PHE A 29 -3.52 -41.59 -20.62
C PHE A 29 -2.86 -40.21 -20.87
N ALA A 30 -2.27 -39.58 -19.84
CA ALA A 30 -1.50 -38.33 -19.99
C ALA A 30 0.04 -38.52 -19.93
N ALA A 31 0.53 -39.68 -19.47
CA ALA A 31 1.96 -39.88 -19.15
C ALA A 31 2.82 -40.44 -20.30
N ALA A 32 2.22 -40.88 -21.41
CA ALA A 32 2.91 -41.65 -22.45
C ALA A 32 3.30 -40.85 -23.72
N TRP A 33 2.71 -39.66 -23.95
CA TRP A 33 3.01 -38.83 -25.12
C TRP A 33 4.03 -37.70 -24.86
N TYR A 34 4.48 -37.53 -23.60
CA TYR A 34 5.36 -36.42 -23.19
C TYR A 34 6.86 -36.77 -23.20
N ARG A 35 7.25 -37.88 -23.84
CA ARG A 35 8.64 -38.39 -23.84
C ARG A 35 9.33 -38.49 -25.21
N GLN A 36 8.72 -37.93 -26.27
CA GLN A 36 9.29 -38.00 -27.62
C GLN A 36 9.28 -36.66 -28.38
N SER A 37 9.11 -35.54 -27.66
CA SER A 37 9.20 -34.16 -28.18
C SER A 37 10.16 -33.25 -27.39
N ILE A 38 10.84 -33.78 -26.37
CA ILE A 38 11.81 -33.04 -25.55
C ILE A 38 13.17 -33.76 -25.59
N SER A 39 13.83 -33.66 -26.74
CA SER A 39 15.23 -34.08 -26.93
C SER A 39 16.03 -33.11 -27.81
N SER A 40 15.60 -31.85 -27.87
CA SER A 40 16.18 -30.81 -28.74
C SER A 40 16.24 -29.40 -28.13
N VAL A 41 16.03 -29.25 -26.81
CA VAL A 41 16.23 -27.99 -26.07
C VAL A 41 16.96 -28.23 -24.73
N GLN A 42 18.09 -28.94 -24.79
CA GLN A 42 19.07 -28.98 -23.70
C GLN A 42 20.50 -28.77 -24.23
N SER A 43 20.74 -27.55 -24.68
CA SER A 43 22.08 -26.97 -24.75
C SER A 43 21.97 -25.49 -24.44
N ALA A 44 22.50 -25.06 -23.28
CA ALA A 44 22.88 -23.66 -23.15
C ALA A 44 23.86 -23.35 -24.30
N PRO A 45 23.67 -22.26 -25.06
CA PRO A 45 24.55 -21.97 -26.18
C PRO A 45 25.96 -21.76 -25.64
N ARG A 46 26.88 -22.67 -25.99
CA ARG A 46 28.32 -22.38 -25.89
C ARG A 46 28.55 -21.14 -26.71
N THR A 47 28.88 -20.04 -26.04
CA THR A 47 29.24 -18.79 -26.70
C THR A 47 30.38 -19.08 -27.67
N MET A 48 30.14 -18.82 -28.96
CA MET A 48 31.23 -18.72 -29.92
C MET A 48 32.11 -17.57 -29.47
N THR A 49 33.27 -17.90 -28.90
CA THR A 49 34.33 -16.93 -28.59
C THR A 49 34.97 -16.47 -29.89
N THR A 50 34.25 -15.63 -30.63
CA THR A 50 34.83 -14.80 -31.68
C THR A 50 35.87 -13.89 -31.02
N ASN A 51 37.14 -14.26 -31.13
CA ASN A 51 38.28 -13.54 -30.56
C ASN A 51 38.49 -12.20 -31.28
N LEU A 52 37.60 -11.23 -31.00
CA LEU A 52 37.83 -9.82 -31.24
C LEU A 52 38.81 -9.29 -30.18
N GLN A 53 40.08 -9.67 -30.34
CA GLN A 53 41.22 -8.97 -29.75
C GLN A 53 41.39 -7.61 -30.47
N THR A 54 40.39 -6.74 -30.34
CA THR A 54 40.55 -5.32 -30.70
C THR A 54 41.35 -4.65 -29.60
N SER A 55 42.64 -4.39 -29.86
CA SER A 55 43.45 -3.51 -29.06
C SER A 55 42.80 -2.11 -29.03
N GLN A 56 42.12 -1.77 -27.93
CA GLN A 56 41.60 -0.42 -27.74
C GLN A 56 42.78 0.54 -27.62
N SER A 57 42.99 1.33 -28.67
CA SER A 57 43.96 2.42 -28.70
C SER A 57 43.56 3.51 -27.71
N TYR A 58 44.53 4.28 -27.23
CA TYR A 58 44.34 5.46 -26.35
C TYR A 58 43.39 6.54 -26.91
N SER A 59 42.89 6.40 -28.14
CA SER A 59 42.00 7.34 -28.83
C SER A 59 40.56 7.38 -28.30
N SER A 60 40.15 6.44 -27.44
CA SER A 60 38.78 6.39 -26.88
C SER A 60 38.66 6.91 -25.44
N THR A 61 39.77 7.26 -24.79
CA THR A 61 39.82 7.54 -23.35
C THR A 61 39.94 9.04 -23.10
N MET A 62 39.04 9.60 -22.28
CA MET A 62 39.08 11.03 -21.94
C MET A 62 40.00 11.36 -20.75
N PRO A 63 40.58 12.58 -20.74
CA PRO A 63 41.35 13.10 -19.61
C PRO A 63 40.51 13.44 -18.36
N PHE A 64 39.18 13.53 -18.47
CA PHE A 64 38.29 13.72 -17.31
C PHE A 64 37.25 12.60 -17.22
N GLN A 65 37.15 11.95 -16.06
CA GLN A 65 36.35 10.75 -15.85
C GLN A 65 35.58 10.75 -14.51
N PHE A 66 34.39 10.18 -14.53
CA PHE A 66 33.59 9.88 -13.34
C PHE A 66 33.38 8.36 -13.23
N ARG A 67 33.95 7.74 -12.18
CA ARG A 67 33.85 6.30 -11.89
C ARG A 67 33.01 6.09 -10.64
N PHE A 68 32.08 5.15 -10.68
CA PHE A 68 31.25 4.80 -9.51
C PHE A 68 31.06 3.29 -9.39
N GLN A 69 30.75 2.83 -8.18
CA GLN A 69 30.40 1.44 -7.89
C GLN A 69 28.88 1.23 -7.87
N ILE A 70 28.42 -0.01 -8.10
CA ILE A 70 27.03 -0.42 -7.93
C ILE A 70 26.91 -1.57 -6.93
N CYS A 71 25.82 -1.63 -6.16
CA CYS A 71 25.62 -2.59 -5.07
C CYS A 71 24.15 -2.68 -4.59
N ASN A 72 23.85 -3.65 -3.70
CA ASN A 72 22.49 -4.00 -3.25
C ASN A 72 21.60 -4.51 -4.40
N GLY A 73 20.28 -4.60 -4.18
CA GLY A 73 19.32 -5.16 -5.15
C GLY A 73 18.99 -4.23 -6.34
N LEU A 74 18.25 -4.78 -7.31
CA LEU A 74 17.99 -4.19 -8.65
C LEU A 74 17.82 -2.68 -8.68
N THR A 75 16.92 -2.15 -7.85
CA THR A 75 16.52 -0.74 -7.92
C THR A 75 17.61 0.19 -7.41
N ASN A 76 18.43 -0.24 -6.45
CA ASN A 76 19.56 0.54 -5.97
C ASN A 76 20.65 0.57 -7.04
N GLN A 77 20.96 -0.58 -7.67
CA GLN A 77 21.86 -0.66 -8.82
C GLN A 77 21.37 0.19 -9.99
N LYS A 78 20.07 0.19 -10.28
CA LYS A 78 19.46 1.04 -11.31
C LYS A 78 19.59 2.53 -10.98
N LEU A 79 19.26 2.96 -9.76
CA LEU A 79 19.44 4.35 -9.30
C LEU A 79 20.90 4.80 -9.42
N GLN A 80 21.86 3.99 -8.93
CA GLN A 80 23.30 4.27 -9.04
C GLN A 80 23.74 4.46 -10.50
N ILE A 81 23.20 3.69 -11.46
CA ILE A 81 23.47 3.92 -12.90
C ILE A 81 22.85 5.25 -13.36
N LEU A 82 21.60 5.55 -13.03
CA LEU A 82 20.93 6.80 -13.43
C LEU A 82 21.66 8.04 -12.89
N ASP A 83 21.92 8.06 -11.60
CA ASP A 83 22.55 9.18 -10.89
C ASP A 83 24.03 9.32 -11.27
N GLY A 84 24.73 8.22 -11.53
CA GLY A 84 26.12 8.24 -12.00
C GLY A 84 26.27 8.76 -13.43
N VAL A 85 25.32 8.42 -14.32
CA VAL A 85 25.24 9.01 -15.67
C VAL A 85 24.83 10.49 -15.59
N LEU A 86 23.92 10.86 -14.69
CA LEU A 86 23.49 12.25 -14.49
C LEU A 86 24.66 13.13 -13.99
N VAL A 87 25.38 12.69 -12.95
CA VAL A 87 26.52 13.42 -12.40
C VAL A 87 27.62 13.58 -13.45
N ALA A 88 27.96 12.51 -14.18
CA ALA A 88 28.96 12.57 -15.25
C ALA A 88 28.54 13.49 -16.41
N LEU A 89 27.24 13.52 -16.77
CA LEU A 89 26.71 14.39 -17.82
C LEU A 89 26.93 15.87 -17.49
N PHE A 90 26.63 16.30 -16.25
CA PHE A 90 26.80 17.69 -15.82
C PHE A 90 28.26 18.07 -15.55
N LEU A 91 29.09 17.14 -15.09
CA LEU A 91 30.56 17.29 -15.07
C LEU A 91 31.17 17.39 -16.49
N GLY A 92 30.43 16.96 -17.53
CA GLY A 92 30.96 16.78 -18.88
C GLY A 92 32.02 15.67 -18.97
N ALA A 93 32.12 14.81 -17.95
CA ALA A 93 33.12 13.76 -17.82
C ALA A 93 32.71 12.49 -18.59
N GLN A 94 33.69 11.70 -19.01
CA GLN A 94 33.44 10.34 -19.50
C GLN A 94 33.05 9.42 -18.33
N ILE A 95 31.96 8.68 -18.49
CA ILE A 95 31.47 7.70 -17.51
C ILE A 95 32.41 6.49 -17.53
N VAL A 96 32.83 6.03 -16.34
CA VAL A 96 33.49 4.73 -16.16
C VAL A 96 32.52 3.81 -15.43
N LEU A 97 31.74 3.04 -16.20
CA LEU A 97 30.61 2.23 -15.74
C LEU A 97 31.06 0.81 -15.35
N PRO A 98 30.62 0.24 -14.21
CA PRO A 98 30.81 -1.16 -13.91
C PRO A 98 30.27 -2.09 -15.00
N LYS A 99 31.14 -2.98 -15.51
CA LYS A 99 30.75 -3.99 -16.52
C LYS A 99 29.89 -5.12 -15.94
N MET A 100 29.79 -5.20 -14.62
CA MET A 100 29.17 -6.30 -13.88
C MET A 100 28.10 -5.79 -12.91
N ILE A 101 26.99 -6.49 -12.82
CA ILE A 101 25.83 -6.26 -11.96
C ILE A 101 25.62 -7.46 -11.03
N ALA A 102 25.22 -7.24 -9.78
CA ALA A 102 24.93 -8.33 -8.83
C ALA A 102 23.53 -8.90 -9.06
N LEU A 103 23.37 -10.22 -9.13
CA LEU A 103 22.06 -10.88 -9.34
C LEU A 103 21.47 -11.61 -8.10
N ASN A 104 22.18 -11.57 -6.98
CA ASN A 104 21.72 -12.06 -5.67
C ASN A 104 21.66 -10.92 -4.63
N GLY A 105 21.38 -9.70 -5.07
CA GLY A 105 21.52 -8.48 -4.26
C GLY A 105 20.58 -8.48 -3.05
N ALA A 106 21.15 -8.47 -1.84
CA ALA A 106 20.41 -8.33 -0.59
C ALA A 106 20.97 -7.20 0.27
N GLN A 107 20.13 -6.62 1.14
CA GLN A 107 20.55 -5.57 2.07
C GLN A 107 21.60 -6.15 3.05
N PHE A 108 22.73 -5.46 3.18
CA PHE A 108 23.82 -5.79 4.11
C PHE A 108 24.66 -7.06 3.80
N LEU A 109 24.66 -7.58 2.56
CA LEU A 109 25.67 -8.58 2.14
C LEU A 109 27.02 -7.93 1.81
N SER A 110 28.10 -8.70 1.98
CA SER A 110 29.44 -8.32 1.53
C SER A 110 29.55 -8.38 0.00
N ILE A 111 30.32 -7.46 -0.59
CA ILE A 111 30.63 -7.43 -2.03
C ILE A 111 31.33 -8.73 -2.48
N THR A 112 31.99 -9.44 -1.57
CA THR A 112 32.71 -10.71 -1.83
C THR A 112 31.80 -11.87 -2.24
N ASP A 113 30.52 -11.83 -1.88
CA ASP A 113 29.62 -13.00 -1.93
C ASP A 113 28.52 -12.82 -3.00
N MET A 114 28.70 -11.85 -3.91
CA MET A 114 27.70 -11.49 -4.91
C MET A 114 27.87 -12.27 -6.23
N ASN A 115 26.76 -12.76 -6.79
CA ASN A 115 26.70 -13.33 -8.15
C ASN A 115 26.83 -12.19 -9.17
N MET A 116 28.06 -11.77 -9.44
CA MET A 116 28.37 -10.73 -10.40
C MET A 116 28.29 -11.27 -11.83
N GLN A 117 27.31 -10.82 -12.60
CA GLN A 117 27.12 -11.14 -14.02
C GLN A 117 27.30 -9.89 -14.89
N PRO A 118 27.54 -10.02 -16.21
CA PRO A 118 27.60 -8.86 -17.10
C PRO A 118 26.31 -8.02 -17.08
N THR A 119 26.45 -6.68 -17.11
CA THR A 119 25.30 -5.75 -16.97
C THR A 119 24.23 -5.91 -18.07
N ASP A 120 24.60 -6.46 -19.23
CA ASP A 120 23.68 -6.79 -20.33
C ASP A 120 22.73 -7.98 -20.04
N ARG A 121 22.98 -8.75 -18.97
CA ARG A 121 22.01 -9.73 -18.42
C ARG A 121 20.73 -9.10 -17.92
N ILE A 122 20.73 -7.79 -17.62
CA ILE A 122 19.56 -7.06 -17.13
C ILE A 122 19.15 -5.92 -18.07
N PHE A 123 20.09 -5.10 -18.57
CA PHE A 123 19.79 -3.89 -19.35
C PHE A 123 20.19 -4.00 -20.82
N ASN A 124 19.50 -3.31 -21.73
CA ASN A 124 19.88 -3.25 -23.15
C ASN A 124 21.06 -2.27 -23.34
N MET A 125 22.25 -2.66 -22.88
CA MET A 125 23.43 -1.79 -22.81
C MET A 125 23.82 -1.19 -24.15
N ARG A 126 23.74 -1.96 -25.25
CA ARG A 126 23.99 -1.44 -26.60
C ARG A 126 23.03 -0.31 -26.99
N ARG A 127 21.75 -0.40 -26.61
CA ARG A 127 20.77 0.67 -26.85
C ARG A 127 21.04 1.88 -25.95
N PHE A 128 21.37 1.62 -24.68
CA PHE A 128 21.70 2.63 -23.68
C PHE A 128 22.94 3.46 -24.08
N GLU A 129 24.06 2.83 -24.43
CA GLU A 129 25.29 3.48 -24.92
C GLU A 129 25.02 4.48 -26.04
N ASN A 130 24.32 4.02 -27.10
CA ASN A 130 23.98 4.85 -28.26
C ASN A 130 23.05 6.01 -27.87
N LYS A 131 22.18 5.84 -26.87
CA LYS A 131 21.30 6.90 -26.37
C LYS A 131 22.03 7.89 -25.47
N ILE A 132 22.91 7.45 -24.58
CA ILE A 132 23.71 8.34 -23.73
C ILE A 132 24.70 9.17 -24.57
N GLN A 133 25.29 8.61 -25.63
CA GLN A 133 26.07 9.40 -26.60
C GLN A 133 25.23 10.52 -27.22
N GLN A 134 23.99 10.21 -27.63
CA GLN A 134 23.04 11.20 -28.17
C GLN A 134 22.65 12.24 -27.11
N THR A 135 22.49 11.85 -25.83
CA THR A 135 22.21 12.78 -24.73
C THR A 135 23.38 13.75 -24.52
N TYR A 136 24.62 13.25 -24.44
CA TYR A 136 25.81 14.09 -24.24
C TYR A 136 25.95 15.17 -25.33
N SER A 137 25.87 14.81 -26.61
CA SER A 137 25.94 15.80 -27.69
C SER A 137 24.72 16.73 -27.70
N ASN A 138 23.49 16.26 -27.42
CA ASN A 138 22.33 17.15 -27.34
C ASN A 138 22.40 18.15 -26.17
N PHE A 139 22.97 17.74 -25.03
CA PHE A 139 23.09 18.52 -23.81
C PHE A 139 24.22 19.57 -23.92
N TRP A 140 25.38 19.18 -24.43
CA TRP A 140 26.53 20.08 -24.54
C TRP A 140 26.53 20.95 -25.79
N CYS A 141 26.05 20.49 -26.95
CA CYS A 141 26.15 21.29 -28.19
C CYS A 141 25.18 22.47 -28.28
N ARG A 142 24.34 22.65 -27.26
CA ARG A 142 23.49 23.82 -27.02
C ARG A 142 24.11 24.82 -26.05
N ARG A 143 25.14 24.41 -25.28
CA ARG A 143 25.82 25.17 -24.22
C ARG A 143 27.27 25.46 -24.63
N ARG A 144 27.46 26.51 -25.43
CA ARG A 144 28.77 26.86 -26.06
C ARG A 144 29.72 27.62 -25.14
N GLU A 145 29.17 28.14 -24.05
CA GLU A 145 29.84 28.86 -22.97
C GLU A 145 30.75 27.96 -22.12
N HIS A 146 30.43 26.67 -22.01
CA HIS A 146 31.17 25.69 -21.21
C HIS A 146 32.25 24.96 -22.01
N GLN A 147 33.34 24.59 -21.35
CA GLN A 147 34.51 23.97 -21.96
C GLN A 147 34.22 22.57 -22.52
N ALA A 148 33.31 21.82 -21.90
CA ALA A 148 32.90 20.49 -22.33
C ALA A 148 32.34 20.47 -23.78
N PHE A 149 31.79 21.58 -24.27
CA PHE A 149 31.38 21.78 -25.67
C PHE A 149 32.49 21.37 -26.66
N LYS A 150 33.74 21.76 -26.38
CA LYS A 150 34.90 21.51 -27.26
C LYS A 150 35.17 20.03 -27.52
N ILE A 151 34.71 19.15 -26.63
CA ILE A 151 34.88 17.69 -26.77
C ILE A 151 33.64 17.06 -27.39
N TRP A 152 32.48 17.23 -26.76
CA TRP A 152 31.23 16.51 -27.12
C TRP A 152 30.58 16.97 -28.43
N CYS A 153 31.10 18.05 -29.01
CA CYS A 153 30.65 18.68 -30.26
C CYS A 153 31.77 18.81 -31.31
N SER A 154 32.88 18.09 -31.12
CA SER A 154 33.87 17.86 -32.17
C SER A 154 33.33 16.90 -33.24
N ASP A 155 33.99 16.82 -34.40
CA ASP A 155 33.55 15.95 -35.51
C ASP A 155 33.57 14.45 -35.16
N ASN A 156 34.39 14.05 -34.18
CA ASN A 156 34.53 12.68 -33.69
C ASN A 156 34.61 12.70 -32.15
N PRO A 157 33.48 12.87 -31.44
CA PRO A 157 33.49 12.92 -29.98
C PRO A 157 33.84 11.52 -29.41
N PRO A 158 34.52 11.45 -28.26
CA PRO A 158 34.83 10.18 -27.60
C PRO A 158 33.55 9.46 -27.14
N PRO A 159 33.61 8.15 -26.86
CA PRO A 159 32.49 7.43 -26.27
C PRO A 159 32.17 7.95 -24.87
N ALA A 160 30.92 8.31 -24.62
CA ALA A 160 30.44 8.83 -23.34
C ALA A 160 30.55 7.80 -22.20
N ILE A 161 30.41 6.51 -22.52
CA ILE A 161 30.59 5.39 -21.60
C ILE A 161 31.85 4.60 -21.96
N LEU A 162 32.74 4.46 -20.96
CA LEU A 162 33.83 3.50 -20.91
C LEU A 162 33.48 2.44 -19.86
N TYR A 163 33.85 1.18 -20.08
CA TYR A 163 33.61 0.11 -19.12
C TYR A 163 34.78 -0.10 -18.16
N ASP A 164 34.44 -0.32 -16.89
CA ASP A 164 35.37 -0.73 -15.84
C ASP A 164 35.76 -2.22 -16.03
N THR A 165 36.63 -2.45 -17.01
CA THR A 165 37.45 -3.66 -17.10
C THR A 165 38.69 -3.49 -16.21
N ASN A 166 39.22 -4.58 -15.66
CA ASN A 166 40.48 -4.62 -14.87
C ASN A 166 41.76 -4.33 -15.71
N ILE A 167 41.64 -3.48 -16.74
CA ILE A 167 42.75 -2.78 -17.36
C ILE A 167 43.14 -1.65 -16.40
N ASP A 168 43.99 -1.98 -15.44
CA ASP A 168 44.98 -0.99 -15.01
C ASP A 168 45.63 -0.46 -16.28
N ILE A 169 45.44 0.83 -16.59
CA ILE A 169 46.15 1.45 -17.72
C ILE A 169 47.58 1.68 -17.25
N LYS A 170 48.37 0.61 -17.26
CA LYS A 170 49.76 0.61 -16.81
C LYS A 170 50.50 1.71 -17.57
N ASN A 171 51.09 2.63 -16.80
CA ASN A 171 51.74 3.86 -17.26
C ASN A 171 50.79 5.06 -17.56
N VAL A 172 49.62 5.15 -16.94
CA VAL A 172 48.84 6.41 -16.82
C VAL A 172 48.87 6.93 -15.39
N ASN A 173 49.15 8.22 -15.23
CA ASN A 173 48.98 8.93 -13.98
C ASN A 173 47.49 9.26 -13.77
N VAL A 174 46.90 8.80 -12.65
CA VAL A 174 45.49 9.10 -12.31
C VAL A 174 45.46 10.02 -11.10
N GLU A 175 45.03 11.26 -11.31
CA GLU A 175 44.82 12.22 -10.24
C GLU A 175 43.36 12.18 -9.77
N HIS A 176 43.16 12.10 -8.46
CA HIS A 176 41.84 11.93 -7.87
C HIS A 176 41.25 13.24 -7.33
N LEU A 177 40.15 13.68 -7.94
CA LEU A 177 39.25 14.67 -7.35
C LEU A 177 38.26 13.98 -6.40
N LYS A 178 37.69 14.77 -5.47
CA LYS A 178 36.61 14.37 -4.56
C LYS A 178 35.59 15.49 -4.50
N LEU A 179 34.30 15.13 -4.54
CA LEU A 179 33.20 16.08 -4.37
C LEU A 179 32.89 16.29 -2.88
N LYS A 180 32.70 17.54 -2.46
CA LYS A 180 32.17 17.88 -1.14
C LYS A 180 30.64 17.68 -1.09
N PRO A 181 30.02 17.54 0.10
CA PRO A 181 28.57 17.31 0.21
C PRO A 181 27.68 18.39 -0.44
N ASP A 182 28.19 19.62 -0.56
CA ASP A 182 27.55 20.77 -1.20
C ASP A 182 27.75 20.86 -2.73
N GLU A 183 28.68 20.09 -3.30
CA GLU A 183 29.07 20.16 -4.72
C GLU A 183 28.25 19.26 -5.65
N TRP A 184 27.30 18.48 -5.12
CA TRP A 184 26.50 17.51 -5.87
C TRP A 184 25.32 18.09 -6.67
N GLY A 185 25.15 19.42 -6.70
CA GLY A 185 24.10 20.11 -7.46
C GLY A 185 24.51 20.44 -8.89
N GLN A 186 23.55 20.50 -9.82
CA GLN A 186 23.77 20.74 -11.26
C GLN A 186 24.79 21.85 -11.59
N ASN A 187 24.67 23.02 -10.96
CA ASN A 187 25.54 24.15 -11.25
C ASN A 187 26.98 23.87 -10.75
N ALA A 188 27.14 23.40 -9.52
CA ALA A 188 28.44 23.11 -8.94
C ALA A 188 29.19 22.00 -9.71
N LEU A 189 28.50 20.95 -10.17
CA LEU A 189 29.09 19.95 -11.06
C LEU A 189 29.51 20.54 -12.41
N THR A 190 28.74 21.48 -12.97
CA THR A 190 29.07 22.17 -14.22
C THR A 190 30.32 23.05 -14.03
N ASP A 191 30.39 23.82 -12.94
CA ASP A 191 31.53 24.67 -12.59
C ASP A 191 32.81 23.86 -12.34
N ILE A 192 32.68 22.71 -11.66
CA ILE A 192 33.77 21.75 -11.44
C ILE A 192 34.23 21.10 -12.75
N GLY A 193 33.29 20.80 -13.66
CA GLY A 193 33.58 20.32 -15.00
C GLY A 193 34.40 21.32 -15.82
N ASP A 194 33.98 22.58 -15.85
CA ASP A 194 34.72 23.64 -16.53
C ASP A 194 36.10 23.88 -15.92
N ALA A 195 36.22 23.91 -14.59
CA ALA A 195 37.51 24.02 -13.91
C ALA A 195 38.46 22.84 -14.23
N ALA A 196 37.92 21.62 -14.29
CA ALA A 196 38.66 20.44 -14.72
C ALA A 196 39.14 20.55 -16.17
N PHE A 197 38.26 20.94 -17.11
CA PHE A 197 38.62 21.09 -18.52
C PHE A 197 39.60 22.24 -18.77
N MET A 198 39.45 23.39 -18.12
CA MET A 198 40.43 24.49 -18.20
C MET A 198 41.82 23.99 -17.81
N ARG A 199 41.94 23.31 -16.65
CA ARG A 199 43.21 22.73 -16.19
C ARG A 199 43.79 21.72 -17.17
N ILE A 200 42.96 20.86 -17.75
CA ILE A 200 43.35 19.84 -18.75
C ILE A 200 43.87 20.48 -20.04
N PHE A 201 43.29 21.61 -20.47
CA PHE A 201 43.70 22.32 -21.68
C PHE A 201 44.91 23.25 -21.47
N GLU A 202 45.16 23.73 -20.24
CA GLU A 202 46.21 24.72 -19.95
C GLU A 202 47.49 24.13 -19.31
N ASP A 203 47.42 23.10 -18.45
CA ASP A 203 48.64 22.49 -17.87
C ASP A 203 49.32 21.56 -18.88
N LYS A 204 50.37 22.07 -19.51
CA LYS A 204 51.21 21.33 -20.47
C LYS A 204 51.77 20.02 -19.91
N ARG A 205 51.98 19.88 -18.60
CA ARG A 205 52.43 18.60 -17.99
C ARG A 205 51.32 17.57 -18.02
N PHE A 206 50.08 17.97 -17.70
CA PHE A 206 48.92 17.10 -17.77
C PHE A 206 48.75 16.48 -19.16
N ILE A 207 48.98 17.29 -20.21
CA ILE A 207 48.96 16.87 -21.62
C ILE A 207 50.15 15.93 -21.95
N MET A 208 51.36 16.23 -21.48
CA MET A 208 52.56 15.41 -21.74
C MET A 208 52.53 14.05 -21.05
N ASP A 209 52.12 14.01 -19.79
CA ASP A 209 52.08 12.80 -18.95
C ASP A 209 50.87 11.89 -19.26
N LYS A 210 49.97 12.35 -20.15
CA LYS A 210 48.68 11.70 -20.47
C LYS A 210 47.85 11.40 -19.21
N SER A 211 47.86 12.33 -18.26
CA SER A 211 47.17 12.17 -16.99
C SER A 211 45.65 12.03 -17.19
N ILE A 212 45.00 11.34 -16.25
CA ILE A 212 43.54 11.29 -16.15
C ILE A 212 43.13 11.88 -14.80
N LEU A 213 42.24 12.87 -14.85
CA LEU A 213 41.59 13.45 -13.69
C LEU A 213 40.31 12.65 -13.44
N ARG A 214 40.19 12.01 -12.27
CA ARG A 214 39.11 11.05 -12.01
C ARG A 214 38.46 11.24 -10.64
N ILE A 215 37.17 11.56 -10.67
CA ILE A 215 36.29 11.40 -9.50
C ILE A 215 35.97 9.90 -9.37
N THR A 216 36.12 9.31 -8.18
CA THR A 216 35.87 7.88 -7.93
C THR A 216 35.06 7.70 -6.65
N GLU A 217 33.84 7.20 -6.80
CA GLU A 217 32.83 7.22 -5.74
C GLU A 217 32.31 5.82 -5.37
N PRO A 218 32.08 5.52 -4.07
CA PRO A 218 31.54 4.25 -3.62
C PRO A 218 30.03 4.18 -3.89
N CYS A 219 29.41 3.00 -3.79
CA CYS A 219 28.03 2.79 -4.25
C CYS A 219 26.95 3.51 -3.41
N GLU A 220 27.32 4.17 -2.31
CA GLU A 220 26.47 5.05 -1.50
C GLU A 220 26.30 6.47 -2.11
N PHE A 221 27.08 6.86 -3.13
CA PHE A 221 27.16 8.25 -3.62
C PHE A 221 25.82 8.87 -4.03
N TRP A 222 24.89 8.06 -4.55
CA TRP A 222 23.55 8.49 -4.97
C TRP A 222 22.73 9.11 -3.83
N PHE A 223 23.03 8.80 -2.56
CA PHE A 223 22.44 9.49 -1.42
C PHE A 223 22.78 10.99 -1.36
N ASN A 224 23.81 11.45 -2.08
CA ASN A 224 24.16 12.88 -2.20
C ASN A 224 23.45 13.56 -3.38
N VAL A 225 23.05 12.80 -4.40
CA VAL A 225 22.38 13.31 -5.62
C VAL A 225 20.93 13.64 -5.30
N LYS A 226 20.47 14.85 -5.65
CA LYS A 226 19.14 15.39 -5.29
C LYS A 226 18.34 15.80 -6.52
N VAL A 227 17.56 14.87 -7.07
CA VAL A 227 16.78 15.08 -8.29
C VAL A 227 15.43 15.72 -7.93
N LYS A 228 15.31 17.04 -8.09
CA LYS A 228 14.12 17.83 -7.67
C LYS A 228 13.35 18.38 -8.86
N GLU A 229 12.03 18.23 -8.87
CA GLU A 229 11.19 18.71 -9.98
C GLU A 229 11.36 20.21 -10.25
N GLY A 230 11.46 20.59 -11.53
CA GLY A 230 11.76 21.97 -11.95
C GLY A 230 13.25 22.31 -12.03
N THR A 231 14.14 21.31 -12.05
CA THR A 231 15.59 21.44 -12.29
C THR A 231 16.02 20.69 -13.54
N ASP A 232 17.12 21.11 -14.20
CA ASP A 232 17.71 20.37 -15.34
C ASP A 232 18.04 18.92 -14.93
N PHE A 233 18.45 18.72 -13.67
CA PHE A 233 18.67 17.39 -13.07
C PHE A 233 17.45 16.48 -13.21
N TRP A 234 16.23 16.97 -12.93
CA TRP A 234 15.00 16.19 -13.04
C TRP A 234 14.68 15.83 -14.50
N ASP A 235 14.81 16.81 -15.40
CA ASP A 235 14.50 16.58 -16.81
C ASP A 235 15.50 15.61 -17.46
N GLU A 236 16.81 15.70 -17.17
CA GLU A 236 17.78 14.73 -17.67
C GLU A 236 17.69 13.36 -16.97
N PHE A 237 17.49 13.30 -15.65
CA PHE A 237 17.32 12.03 -14.92
C PHE A 237 16.22 11.17 -15.55
N TRP A 238 15.06 11.78 -15.82
CA TRP A 238 13.96 11.04 -16.42
C TRP A 238 14.21 10.67 -17.89
N LYS A 239 14.96 11.46 -18.67
CA LYS A 239 15.39 11.07 -20.03
C LYS A 239 16.36 9.88 -19.99
N ILE A 240 17.31 9.88 -19.05
CA ILE A 240 18.27 8.78 -18.82
C ILE A 240 17.52 7.51 -18.37
N GLN A 241 16.53 7.64 -17.48
CA GLN A 241 15.66 6.55 -17.04
C GLN A 241 14.81 5.97 -18.17
N ASP A 242 14.22 6.82 -19.01
CA ASP A 242 13.38 6.39 -20.12
C ASP A 242 14.19 5.71 -21.25
N VAL A 243 15.53 5.74 -21.23
CA VAL A 243 16.42 4.96 -22.13
C VAL A 243 17.19 3.81 -21.46
N LEU A 244 17.18 3.70 -20.11
CA LEU A 244 17.78 2.57 -19.38
C LEU A 244 16.80 1.37 -19.36
N GLU A 245 16.50 0.88 -20.56
CA GLU A 245 15.59 -0.24 -20.82
C GLU A 245 16.19 -1.59 -20.35
N PHE A 246 15.32 -2.52 -19.93
CA PHE A 246 15.72 -3.91 -19.72
C PHE A 246 16.07 -4.59 -21.06
N ASN A 247 16.82 -5.69 -21.02
CA ASN A 247 17.17 -6.43 -22.24
C ASN A 247 15.94 -7.08 -22.89
N ASP A 248 16.07 -7.38 -24.17
CA ASP A 248 14.93 -7.79 -25.02
C ASP A 248 14.30 -9.12 -24.55
N GLN A 249 15.05 -9.99 -23.87
CA GLN A 249 14.56 -11.24 -23.28
C GLN A 249 13.65 -11.00 -22.06
N ILE A 250 14.05 -10.10 -21.15
CA ILE A 250 13.24 -9.72 -19.98
C ILE A 250 11.95 -9.02 -20.44
N VAL A 251 12.03 -8.19 -21.49
CA VAL A 251 10.88 -7.53 -22.12
C VAL A 251 9.92 -8.55 -22.72
N GLU A 252 10.41 -9.48 -23.54
CA GLU A 252 9.58 -10.56 -24.13
C GLU A 252 8.93 -11.42 -23.04
N LEU A 253 9.68 -11.79 -21.99
CA LEU A 253 9.18 -12.59 -20.87
C LEU A 253 8.07 -11.87 -20.10
N GLY A 254 8.21 -10.56 -19.86
CA GLY A 254 7.19 -9.74 -19.21
C GLY A 254 5.89 -9.65 -20.02
N GLU A 255 5.97 -9.39 -21.33
CA GLU A 255 4.80 -9.33 -22.21
C GLU A 255 4.15 -10.71 -22.41
N ASN A 256 4.93 -11.80 -22.45
CA ASN A 256 4.41 -13.16 -22.48
C ASN A 256 3.69 -13.53 -21.17
N ALA A 257 4.27 -13.19 -20.01
CA ALA A 257 3.67 -13.40 -18.70
C ALA A 257 2.34 -12.62 -18.54
N LYS A 258 2.32 -11.34 -18.95
CA LYS A 258 1.14 -10.47 -19.01
C LYS A 258 0.02 -11.07 -19.88
N ARG A 259 0.35 -11.63 -21.05
CA ARG A 259 -0.61 -12.30 -21.94
C ARG A 259 -1.22 -13.56 -21.30
N ILE A 260 -0.39 -14.42 -20.71
CA ILE A 260 -0.82 -15.64 -20.00
C ILE A 260 -1.69 -15.29 -18.80
N PHE A 261 -1.30 -14.27 -18.03
CA PHE A 261 -2.00 -13.78 -16.84
C PHE A 261 -3.43 -13.34 -17.16
N LEU A 262 -3.58 -12.47 -18.17
CA LEU A 262 -4.88 -11.95 -18.58
C LEU A 262 -5.79 -13.03 -19.19
N HIS A 263 -5.23 -13.88 -20.06
CA HIS A 263 -5.95 -14.99 -20.68
C HIS A 263 -6.51 -15.97 -19.65
N ASN A 264 -5.68 -16.42 -18.69
CA ASN A 264 -6.05 -17.48 -17.76
C ASN A 264 -6.87 -16.96 -16.56
N PHE A 265 -6.63 -15.74 -16.08
CA PHE A 265 -7.16 -15.28 -14.79
C PHE A 265 -8.12 -14.07 -14.87
N GLY A 266 -8.17 -13.36 -16.00
CA GLY A 266 -9.09 -12.22 -16.17
C GLY A 266 -10.57 -12.61 -16.07
N GLY A 267 -10.96 -13.72 -16.69
CA GLY A 267 -12.33 -14.26 -16.56
C GLY A 267 -12.65 -14.77 -15.14
N VAL A 268 -11.66 -15.37 -14.47
CA VAL A 268 -11.80 -15.90 -13.10
C VAL A 268 -12.04 -14.77 -12.09
N ALA A 269 -11.30 -13.66 -12.22
CA ALA A 269 -11.49 -12.47 -11.38
C ALA A 269 -12.91 -11.91 -11.48
N ARG A 270 -13.42 -11.71 -12.70
CA ARG A 270 -14.78 -11.20 -12.92
C ARG A 270 -15.87 -12.14 -12.39
N ALA A 271 -15.75 -13.45 -12.63
CA ALA A 271 -16.71 -14.43 -12.11
C ALA A 271 -16.73 -14.45 -10.57
N LYS A 272 -15.57 -14.34 -9.93
CA LYS A 272 -15.42 -14.27 -8.48
C LYS A 272 -16.00 -12.97 -7.90
N ALA A 273 -15.66 -11.82 -8.49
CA ALA A 273 -16.15 -10.51 -8.08
C ALA A 273 -17.69 -10.40 -8.19
N LYS A 274 -18.27 -10.86 -9.31
CA LYS A 274 -19.73 -10.90 -9.52
C LYS A 274 -20.44 -11.76 -8.48
N LYS A 275 -19.84 -12.88 -8.06
CA LYS A 275 -20.38 -13.76 -7.00
C LYS A 275 -20.41 -13.08 -5.62
N HIS A 276 -19.54 -12.10 -5.37
CA HIS A 276 -19.53 -11.27 -4.17
C HIS A 276 -20.30 -9.93 -4.33
N GLY A 277 -21.03 -9.75 -5.42
CA GLY A 277 -21.83 -8.55 -5.69
C GLY A 277 -21.05 -7.32 -6.20
N TYR A 278 -19.72 -7.37 -6.31
CA TYR A 278 -18.95 -6.24 -6.84
C TYR A 278 -19.31 -5.97 -8.30
N LYS A 279 -19.41 -4.68 -8.65
CA LYS A 279 -19.65 -4.22 -10.02
C LYS A 279 -18.53 -4.73 -10.94
N VAL A 280 -18.94 -5.38 -12.03
CA VAL A 280 -18.09 -5.75 -13.17
C VAL A 280 -18.48 -4.83 -14.32
N ASP A 281 -17.54 -4.00 -14.76
CA ASP A 281 -17.69 -3.18 -15.95
C ASP A 281 -17.32 -4.02 -17.17
N ASP A 282 -18.32 -4.38 -17.97
CA ASP A 282 -18.12 -5.23 -19.16
C ASP A 282 -17.48 -4.47 -20.34
N GLU A 283 -17.44 -3.13 -20.34
CA GLU A 283 -16.72 -2.33 -21.35
C GLU A 283 -15.21 -2.27 -21.03
N SER A 284 -14.85 -2.16 -19.74
CA SER A 284 -13.44 -2.22 -19.29
C SER A 284 -12.70 -3.50 -19.73
N ILE A 285 -13.44 -4.58 -20.00
CA ILE A 285 -12.90 -5.87 -20.44
C ILE A 285 -12.14 -5.75 -21.77
N GLN A 286 -12.54 -4.85 -22.67
CA GLN A 286 -11.92 -4.72 -23.99
C GLN A 286 -10.43 -4.31 -23.95
N HIS A 287 -9.95 -3.82 -22.82
CA HIS A 287 -8.59 -3.27 -22.67
C HIS A 287 -7.64 -4.09 -21.78
N GLY A 288 -8.10 -5.20 -21.16
CA GLY A 288 -7.22 -6.17 -20.51
C GLY A 288 -6.46 -5.67 -19.27
N GLY A 289 -7.12 -4.92 -18.39
CA GLY A 289 -6.50 -4.42 -17.15
C GLY A 289 -6.18 -5.49 -16.09
N PHE A 290 -5.21 -5.19 -15.22
CA PHE A 290 -4.83 -6.00 -14.06
C PHE A 290 -4.24 -5.13 -12.94
N HIS A 291 -4.17 -5.64 -11.71
CA HIS A 291 -3.52 -4.96 -10.59
C HIS A 291 -2.19 -5.65 -10.22
N VAL A 292 -1.24 -4.90 -9.65
CA VAL A 292 0.01 -5.45 -9.10
C VAL A 292 0.13 -5.07 -7.64
N VAL A 293 0.39 -6.06 -6.80
CA VAL A 293 0.77 -5.88 -5.40
C VAL A 293 2.23 -6.30 -5.24
N HIS A 294 3.11 -5.33 -4.98
CA HIS A 294 4.49 -5.58 -4.55
C HIS A 294 4.51 -5.77 -3.02
N LEU A 295 4.28 -7.01 -2.59
CA LEU A 295 4.23 -7.38 -1.17
C LEU A 295 5.65 -7.65 -0.65
N ARG A 296 6.17 -6.71 0.15
CA ARG A 296 7.46 -6.85 0.82
C ARG A 296 7.24 -7.28 2.27
N ALA A 297 7.63 -8.52 2.57
CA ALA A 297 7.28 -9.28 3.78
C ALA A 297 8.32 -10.37 4.15
N GLU A 298 9.35 -10.53 3.32
CA GLU A 298 10.43 -11.52 3.41
C GLU A 298 11.30 -11.34 4.67
N LYS A 299 12.06 -12.35 5.09
CA LYS A 299 12.77 -12.28 6.39
C LYS A 299 13.90 -11.25 6.42
N ASP A 300 14.54 -10.95 5.29
CA ASP A 300 15.48 -9.83 5.17
C ASP A 300 14.79 -8.48 5.43
N TRP A 301 13.56 -8.31 4.91
CA TRP A 301 12.74 -7.13 5.11
C TRP A 301 12.23 -6.97 6.55
N GLN A 302 11.80 -8.05 7.20
CA GLN A 302 11.38 -7.99 8.60
C GLN A 302 12.55 -7.51 9.49
N ASN A 303 13.75 -8.06 9.29
CA ASN A 303 14.96 -7.66 10.01
C ASN A 303 15.37 -6.20 9.70
N HIS A 304 15.09 -5.71 8.49
CA HIS A 304 15.28 -4.29 8.13
C HIS A 304 14.28 -3.40 8.89
N CYS A 305 12.99 -3.76 8.89
CA CYS A 305 11.96 -2.99 9.59
C CYS A 305 12.13 -2.96 11.10
N GLU A 306 12.59 -4.06 11.73
CA GLU A 306 12.97 -4.11 13.15
C GLU A 306 13.98 -3.00 13.51
N ARG A 307 14.91 -2.67 12.60
CA ARG A 307 15.88 -1.56 12.75
C ARG A 307 15.27 -0.19 12.42
N TRP A 308 14.35 -0.11 11.47
CA TRP A 308 13.64 1.13 11.11
C TRP A 308 12.78 1.64 12.28
N PHE A 309 12.09 0.74 12.98
CA PHE A 309 11.29 1.06 14.17
C PHE A 309 12.12 1.60 15.34
N SER A 310 13.41 1.22 15.45
CA SER A 310 14.28 1.62 16.57
C SER A 310 14.96 2.98 16.39
N TRP A 311 14.67 3.73 15.32
CA TRP A 311 15.22 5.06 15.10
C TRP A 311 14.47 6.13 15.90
N ILE A 312 15.17 7.22 16.24
CA ILE A 312 14.73 8.24 17.22
C ILE A 312 13.36 8.85 16.88
N ASP A 313 13.03 8.98 15.59
CA ASP A 313 11.76 9.53 15.10
C ASP A 313 10.53 8.61 15.34
N ARG A 314 10.73 7.35 15.79
CA ARG A 314 9.69 6.30 15.88
C ARG A 314 8.91 6.09 14.57
N ARG A 315 9.62 5.89 13.46
CA ARG A 315 9.00 5.69 12.13
C ARG A 315 8.22 4.37 12.09
N ASP A 316 6.89 4.44 12.11
CA ASP A 316 6.01 3.29 12.27
C ASP A 316 5.59 2.60 10.94
N ASN A 317 5.89 3.20 9.79
CA ASN A 317 5.31 2.80 8.52
C ASN A 317 5.99 1.63 7.78
N CYS A 318 6.99 0.93 8.33
CA CYS A 318 7.74 -0.09 7.54
C CYS A 318 6.94 -1.38 7.27
N MET A 319 6.21 -1.90 8.27
CA MET A 319 5.38 -3.11 8.18
C MET A 319 3.87 -2.85 8.32
N ASN A 320 3.45 -1.58 8.35
CA ASN A 320 2.03 -1.22 8.48
C ASN A 320 1.21 -1.87 7.37
N ASN A 321 0.06 -2.45 7.76
CA ASN A 321 -0.93 -3.08 6.89
C ASN A 321 -0.43 -4.24 5.98
N THR A 322 0.83 -4.68 6.05
CA THR A 322 1.36 -5.81 5.25
C THR A 322 0.48 -7.05 5.36
N TRP A 323 -0.04 -7.34 6.55
CA TRP A 323 -0.92 -8.48 6.83
C TRP A 323 -2.42 -8.20 6.64
N HIS A 324 -2.79 -7.01 6.17
CA HIS A 324 -4.16 -6.55 5.95
C HIS A 324 -4.38 -6.06 4.50
N ILE A 325 -3.46 -6.39 3.58
CA ILE A 325 -3.43 -5.84 2.21
C ILE A 325 -4.76 -5.98 1.46
N GLY A 326 -5.49 -7.10 1.63
CA GLY A 326 -6.81 -7.27 1.02
C GLY A 326 -7.84 -6.23 1.49
N ASN A 327 -7.81 -5.87 2.78
CA ASN A 327 -8.68 -4.84 3.35
C ASN A 327 -8.22 -3.43 2.94
N VAL A 328 -6.91 -3.21 2.76
CA VAL A 328 -6.38 -1.97 2.16
C VAL A 328 -6.99 -1.77 0.77
N LEU A 329 -6.84 -2.75 -0.13
CA LEU A 329 -7.37 -2.69 -1.50
C LEU A 329 -8.88 -2.40 -1.52
N LEU A 330 -9.66 -3.13 -0.73
CA LEU A 330 -11.11 -2.97 -0.63
C LEU A 330 -11.50 -1.59 -0.09
N SER A 331 -10.82 -1.11 0.97
CA SER A 331 -11.10 0.20 1.57
C SER A 331 -10.74 1.38 0.66
N GLU A 332 -9.84 1.18 -0.31
CA GLU A 332 -9.48 2.16 -1.34
C GLU A 332 -10.33 2.03 -2.62
N GLY A 333 -11.10 0.95 -2.76
CA GLY A 333 -11.99 0.71 -3.90
C GLY A 333 -11.29 0.09 -5.12
N ILE A 334 -10.13 -0.54 -4.91
CA ILE A 334 -9.43 -1.29 -5.96
C ILE A 334 -10.23 -2.57 -6.25
N SER A 335 -10.66 -2.75 -7.51
CA SER A 335 -11.71 -3.71 -7.85
C SER A 335 -11.22 -5.16 -7.84
N PRO A 336 -11.93 -6.10 -7.18
CA PRO A 336 -11.64 -7.53 -7.28
C PRO A 336 -12.03 -8.15 -8.64
N ALA A 337 -12.69 -7.39 -9.52
CA ALA A 337 -13.04 -7.83 -10.87
C ALA A 337 -11.82 -7.96 -11.81
N LEU A 338 -10.71 -7.29 -11.48
CA LEU A 338 -9.42 -7.46 -12.17
C LEU A 338 -8.52 -8.40 -11.37
N PRO A 339 -7.71 -9.26 -12.02
CA PRO A 339 -6.81 -10.16 -11.34
C PRO A 339 -5.60 -9.39 -10.76
N VAL A 340 -5.02 -9.93 -9.68
CA VAL A 340 -3.90 -9.31 -8.96
C VAL A 340 -2.64 -10.16 -9.14
N TYR A 341 -1.59 -9.58 -9.72
CA TYR A 341 -0.26 -10.20 -9.74
C TYR A 341 0.49 -9.88 -8.45
N LEU A 342 1.02 -10.92 -7.79
CA LEU A 342 1.79 -10.80 -6.56
C LEU A 342 3.29 -10.73 -6.87
N ALA A 343 3.81 -9.50 -6.97
CA ALA A 343 5.24 -9.23 -7.01
C ALA A 343 5.81 -9.39 -5.59
N THR A 344 6.66 -10.39 -5.39
CA THR A 344 7.31 -10.67 -4.10
C THR A 344 8.51 -11.60 -4.32
N GLY A 345 9.45 -11.61 -3.37
CA GLY A 345 10.53 -12.59 -3.23
C GLY A 345 10.23 -13.72 -2.24
N LEU A 346 9.00 -13.81 -1.70
CA LEU A 346 8.53 -14.96 -0.94
C LEU A 346 8.41 -16.22 -1.82
N SER A 347 8.67 -17.40 -1.25
CA SER A 347 8.46 -18.68 -1.94
C SER A 347 6.98 -19.07 -1.99
N GLU A 348 6.62 -20.03 -2.85
CA GLU A 348 5.27 -20.61 -2.85
C GLU A 348 4.90 -21.32 -1.53
N THR A 349 5.87 -21.69 -0.68
CA THR A 349 5.57 -22.17 0.68
C THR A 349 5.14 -21.02 1.57
N ASP A 350 5.92 -19.93 1.62
CA ASP A 350 5.57 -18.75 2.41
C ASP A 350 4.24 -18.14 1.96
N VAL A 351 3.99 -18.06 0.64
CA VAL A 351 2.72 -17.56 0.07
C VAL A 351 1.54 -18.49 0.38
N ARG A 352 1.76 -19.80 0.57
CA ARG A 352 0.72 -20.71 1.10
C ARG A 352 0.48 -20.45 2.59
N ASP A 353 1.52 -20.21 3.37
CA ASP A 353 1.37 -19.87 4.79
C ASP A 353 0.68 -18.51 4.99
N LEU A 354 0.89 -17.53 4.10
CA LEU A 354 0.13 -16.27 4.11
C LEU A 354 -1.38 -16.47 3.93
N ARG A 355 -1.82 -17.52 3.22
CA ARG A 355 -3.26 -17.84 3.03
C ARG A 355 -3.92 -18.32 4.32
N ASN A 356 -3.13 -18.81 5.28
CA ASN A 356 -3.60 -19.29 6.59
C ASN A 356 -3.71 -18.16 7.63
N ILE A 357 -3.31 -16.93 7.30
CA ILE A 357 -3.40 -15.76 8.19
C ILE A 357 -4.80 -15.14 8.06
N PRO A 358 -5.62 -15.05 9.14
CA PRO A 358 -7.01 -14.58 9.02
C PRO A 358 -7.18 -13.19 8.41
N SER A 359 -6.27 -12.25 8.69
CA SER A 359 -6.31 -10.89 8.12
C SER A 359 -5.92 -10.83 6.63
N MET A 360 -5.33 -11.90 6.09
CA MET A 360 -5.04 -12.08 4.67
C MET A 360 -6.18 -12.77 3.92
N HIS A 361 -7.21 -13.28 4.61
CA HIS A 361 -8.35 -13.97 3.97
C HIS A 361 -8.99 -13.11 2.89
N SER A 362 -9.26 -11.82 3.13
CA SER A 362 -9.83 -10.92 2.12
C SER A 362 -8.98 -10.82 0.86
N PHE A 363 -7.65 -10.89 0.98
CA PHE A 363 -6.74 -10.82 -0.17
C PHE A 363 -6.90 -12.05 -1.06
N PHE A 364 -6.82 -13.26 -0.50
CA PHE A 364 -6.85 -14.49 -1.29
C PHE A 364 -8.27 -15.00 -1.61
N ASN A 365 -9.25 -14.71 -0.75
CA ASN A 365 -10.61 -15.23 -0.88
C ASN A 365 -11.55 -14.30 -1.66
N ILE A 366 -11.23 -13.01 -1.82
CA ILE A 366 -12.03 -12.07 -2.64
C ILE A 366 -11.30 -11.76 -3.97
N TYR A 367 -10.04 -11.33 -3.95
CA TYR A 367 -9.28 -11.10 -5.19
C TYR A 367 -8.80 -12.41 -5.83
N THR A 368 -8.59 -12.41 -7.15
CA THR A 368 -7.88 -13.50 -7.84
C THR A 368 -6.38 -13.18 -7.85
N VAL A 369 -5.69 -13.60 -6.79
CA VAL A 369 -4.24 -13.39 -6.60
C VAL A 369 -3.45 -14.48 -7.32
N VAL A 370 -2.52 -14.07 -8.17
CA VAL A 370 -1.72 -14.91 -9.08
C VAL A 370 -0.23 -14.69 -8.81
N THR A 371 0.52 -15.77 -8.66
CA THR A 371 1.96 -15.76 -8.37
C THR A 371 2.81 -16.06 -9.61
N LYS A 372 4.13 -15.96 -9.48
CA LYS A 372 5.10 -16.38 -10.52
C LYS A 372 4.86 -17.83 -10.98
N ALA A 373 4.64 -18.77 -10.05
CA ALA A 373 4.34 -20.18 -10.37
C ALA A 373 3.14 -20.33 -11.30
N MET A 374 2.08 -19.57 -11.02
CA MET A 374 0.80 -19.64 -11.73
C MET A 374 0.88 -19.09 -13.17
N LEU A 375 1.97 -18.39 -13.51
CA LEU A 375 2.29 -17.95 -14.87
C LEU A 375 3.32 -18.85 -15.57
N GLY A 376 3.77 -19.95 -14.93
CA GLY A 376 4.83 -20.82 -15.44
C GLY A 376 6.25 -20.25 -15.28
N LEU A 377 6.41 -19.18 -14.49
CA LEU A 377 7.71 -18.61 -14.15
C LEU A 377 8.32 -19.35 -12.94
N THR A 378 9.63 -19.21 -12.71
CA THR A 378 10.28 -19.88 -11.57
C THR A 378 9.73 -19.38 -10.23
N THR A 379 9.70 -20.29 -9.26
CA THR A 379 9.37 -20.03 -7.86
C THR A 379 10.60 -19.84 -6.99
N ASP A 380 11.73 -20.40 -7.43
CA ASP A 380 13.03 -20.15 -6.86
C ASP A 380 13.71 -19.07 -7.71
N VAL A 381 13.80 -17.86 -7.15
CA VAL A 381 14.51 -16.74 -7.78
C VAL A 381 16.02 -16.81 -7.54
N GLY A 382 16.47 -17.63 -6.57
CA GLY A 382 17.86 -18.00 -6.30
C GLY A 382 18.89 -16.87 -6.46
N GLU A 383 19.90 -17.16 -7.27
CA GLU A 383 20.98 -16.22 -7.64
C GLU A 383 20.64 -15.33 -8.86
N GLU A 384 19.37 -15.30 -9.29
CA GLU A 384 18.83 -14.52 -10.41
C GLU A 384 17.72 -13.55 -9.92
N ARG A 385 17.75 -13.15 -8.63
CA ARG A 385 16.75 -12.29 -7.95
C ARG A 385 16.46 -11.02 -8.75
N GLU A 386 17.51 -10.34 -9.20
CA GLU A 386 17.43 -9.10 -9.97
C GLU A 386 16.74 -9.28 -11.34
N TYR A 387 16.92 -10.44 -11.98
CA TYR A 387 16.25 -10.77 -13.25
C TYR A 387 14.74 -10.86 -13.05
N TRP A 388 14.29 -11.55 -12.00
CA TRP A 388 12.87 -11.69 -11.68
C TRP A 388 12.25 -10.39 -11.14
N ALA A 389 13.02 -9.56 -10.45
CA ALA A 389 12.62 -8.21 -10.08
C ALA A 389 12.42 -7.30 -11.31
N ALA A 390 13.19 -7.49 -12.39
CA ALA A 390 13.00 -6.74 -13.64
C ALA A 390 11.69 -7.12 -14.35
N VAL A 391 11.31 -8.41 -14.33
CA VAL A 391 9.99 -8.88 -14.80
C VAL A 391 8.85 -8.30 -13.95
N ASP A 392 9.00 -8.29 -12.62
CA ASP A 392 8.04 -7.65 -11.71
C ASP A 392 7.91 -6.14 -11.99
N PHE A 393 9.00 -5.46 -12.38
CA PHE A 393 8.99 -4.04 -12.72
C PHE A 393 8.23 -3.78 -14.03
N ILE A 394 8.34 -4.64 -15.05
CA ILE A 394 7.55 -4.52 -16.29
C ILE A 394 6.05 -4.68 -16.00
N LEU A 395 5.67 -5.70 -15.21
CA LEU A 395 4.27 -5.90 -14.84
C LEU A 395 3.74 -4.74 -13.98
N GLY A 396 4.53 -4.23 -13.04
CA GLY A 396 4.17 -3.07 -12.21
C GLY A 396 4.02 -1.76 -13.00
N ARG A 397 4.79 -1.60 -14.08
CA ARG A 397 4.69 -0.45 -14.99
C ARG A 397 3.34 -0.40 -15.70
N ASP A 398 2.87 -1.55 -16.17
CA ASP A 398 1.70 -1.68 -17.04
C ASP A 398 0.36 -1.90 -16.29
N ALA A 399 0.41 -2.08 -14.97
CA ALA A 399 -0.76 -2.32 -14.14
C ALA A 399 -1.75 -1.14 -14.12
N GLU A 400 -3.03 -1.42 -13.90
CA GLU A 400 -4.08 -0.44 -13.61
C GLU A 400 -3.78 0.25 -12.26
N TRP A 401 -3.54 -0.55 -11.21
CA TRP A 401 -3.02 -0.08 -9.92
C TRP A 401 -1.70 -0.78 -9.60
N PHE A 402 -0.69 -0.01 -9.23
CA PHE A 402 0.50 -0.52 -8.55
C PHE A 402 0.42 -0.21 -7.06
N VAL A 403 0.37 -1.26 -6.24
CA VAL A 403 0.25 -1.18 -4.79
C VAL A 403 1.53 -1.74 -4.18
N GLY A 404 2.18 -1.00 -3.29
CA GLY A 404 3.53 -1.34 -2.82
C GLY A 404 3.89 -0.70 -1.49
N ASN A 405 5.11 -0.97 -1.03
CA ASN A 405 5.61 -0.52 0.27
C ASN A 405 6.42 0.77 0.11
N SER A 406 6.01 1.87 0.74
CA SER A 406 6.63 3.18 0.59
C SER A 406 8.12 3.23 0.97
N ILE A 407 8.58 2.35 1.86
CA ILE A 407 9.98 2.28 2.31
C ILE A 407 10.84 1.42 1.36
N SER A 408 10.23 0.55 0.54
CA SER A 408 10.95 -0.25 -0.45
C SER A 408 11.36 0.62 -1.64
N THR A 409 12.67 0.74 -1.92
CA THR A 409 13.18 1.52 -3.07
C THR A 409 12.59 1.06 -4.41
N PHE A 410 12.34 -0.24 -4.58
CA PHE A 410 11.62 -0.80 -5.74
C PHE A 410 10.23 -0.20 -5.91
N SER A 411 9.41 -0.23 -4.84
CA SER A 411 8.08 0.37 -4.87
C SER A 411 8.15 1.88 -5.05
N ALA A 412 9.10 2.56 -4.41
CA ALA A 412 9.25 4.01 -4.51
C ALA A 412 9.59 4.45 -5.95
N LEU A 413 10.60 3.86 -6.60
CA LEU A 413 10.93 4.22 -7.99
C LEU A 413 9.79 3.90 -8.96
N MET A 414 9.09 2.78 -8.76
CA MET A 414 7.90 2.45 -9.55
C MET A 414 6.76 3.46 -9.35
N MET A 415 6.51 3.88 -8.11
CA MET A 415 5.46 4.86 -7.82
C MET A 415 5.79 6.23 -8.39
N GLU A 416 7.02 6.72 -8.28
CA GLU A 416 7.44 7.99 -8.90
C GLU A 416 7.33 7.93 -10.44
N PHE A 417 7.78 6.82 -11.05
CA PHE A 417 7.69 6.59 -12.50
C PHE A 417 6.23 6.65 -13.01
N ARG A 418 5.28 6.12 -12.22
CA ARG A 418 3.84 6.09 -12.51
C ARG A 418 3.15 7.41 -12.17
N ALA A 419 3.49 8.05 -11.05
CA ALA A 419 2.93 9.33 -10.62
C ALA A 419 3.24 10.45 -11.63
N ARG A 420 4.49 10.52 -12.13
CA ARG A 420 4.88 11.40 -13.24
C ARG A 420 4.03 11.20 -14.50
N ARG A 421 3.52 9.99 -14.72
CA ARG A 421 2.63 9.60 -15.84
C ARG A 421 1.14 9.67 -15.50
N LYS A 422 0.78 10.18 -14.31
CA LYS A 422 -0.59 10.25 -13.77
C LYS A 422 -1.29 8.88 -13.64
N MET A 423 -0.53 7.79 -13.54
CA MET A 423 -1.05 6.42 -13.41
C MET A 423 -1.31 6.08 -11.92
N PRO A 424 -2.35 5.29 -11.57
CA PRO A 424 -2.70 5.01 -10.18
C PRO A 424 -1.60 4.26 -9.40
N VAL A 425 -1.38 4.70 -8.15
CA VAL A 425 -0.37 4.15 -7.22
C VAL A 425 -0.92 4.15 -5.79
N LEU A 426 -0.48 3.20 -4.96
CA LEU A 426 -0.92 3.13 -3.56
C LEU A 426 0.17 2.60 -2.60
N PRO A 427 0.71 3.44 -1.68
CA PRO A 427 1.56 2.97 -0.60
C PRO A 427 0.72 2.29 0.49
N TYR A 428 0.64 0.95 0.49
CA TYR A 428 -0.28 0.20 1.37
C TYR A 428 0.03 0.37 2.87
N ASN A 429 1.27 0.70 3.18
CA ASN A 429 1.81 0.92 4.51
C ASN A 429 1.69 2.39 4.98
N ALA A 430 1.25 3.28 4.09
CA ALA A 430 1.13 4.72 4.29
C ALA A 430 2.44 5.42 4.74
N GLY A 431 2.34 6.67 5.18
CA GLY A 431 3.48 7.51 5.52
C GLY A 431 4.21 8.07 4.30
N LYS A 432 5.51 8.38 4.45
CA LYS A 432 6.36 8.94 3.40
C LYS A 432 6.91 7.86 2.47
N MET A 433 7.23 8.24 1.23
CA MET A 433 8.03 7.41 0.32
C MET A 433 9.52 7.55 0.63
N ALA A 434 10.30 6.47 0.50
CA ALA A 434 11.73 6.47 0.84
C ALA A 434 12.54 7.48 0.03
N LEU A 435 12.38 7.50 -1.30
CA LEU A 435 13.15 8.35 -2.21
C LEU A 435 12.81 9.85 -2.06
N GLU A 436 11.55 10.13 -1.69
CA GLU A 436 11.08 11.47 -1.32
C GLU A 436 11.67 11.94 0.02
N GLU A 437 11.63 11.09 1.07
CA GLU A 437 12.06 11.47 2.42
C GLU A 437 13.55 11.82 2.48
N ILE A 438 14.37 11.21 1.63
CA ILE A 438 15.82 11.45 1.53
C ILE A 438 16.20 12.48 0.45
N ASP A 439 15.23 13.17 -0.16
CA ASP A 439 15.39 14.13 -1.27
C ASP A 439 16.11 13.58 -2.53
N CYS A 440 16.25 12.26 -2.70
CA CYS A 440 16.91 11.67 -3.88
C CYS A 440 16.06 11.84 -5.15
N ILE A 441 14.76 11.58 -5.06
CA ILE A 441 13.77 11.94 -6.08
C ILE A 441 12.67 12.72 -5.37
N ARG A 442 12.48 14.00 -5.73
CA ARG A 442 11.51 14.88 -5.07
C ARG A 442 10.60 15.59 -6.08
N PRO A 443 9.35 15.12 -6.26
CA PRO A 443 8.35 15.85 -7.03
C PRO A 443 7.90 17.14 -6.32
N ASN A 444 7.26 18.05 -7.05
CA ASN A 444 6.60 19.23 -6.48
C ASN A 444 5.33 18.85 -5.72
N LYS A 445 4.65 17.78 -6.17
CA LYS A 445 3.51 17.16 -5.49
C LYS A 445 3.88 15.75 -5.06
N MET A 446 3.98 15.57 -3.74
CA MET A 446 4.38 14.32 -3.12
C MET A 446 3.35 13.20 -3.35
N THR A 447 3.83 11.97 -3.49
CA THR A 447 3.08 10.72 -3.76
C THR A 447 2.38 10.17 -2.49
N LEU A 448 2.62 10.78 -1.32
CA LEU A 448 2.01 10.38 -0.05
C LEU A 448 0.48 10.59 0.02
N ILE A 449 -0.14 9.94 1.01
CA ILE A 449 -1.56 10.07 1.32
C ILE A 449 -1.74 11.26 2.29
N PRO A 450 -2.50 12.32 1.93
CA PRO A 450 -2.71 13.46 2.81
C PRO A 450 -3.61 13.08 4.00
N PRO A 451 -3.36 13.60 5.23
CA PRO A 451 -4.12 13.23 6.43
C PRO A 451 -5.61 13.58 6.33
N VAL A 452 -5.91 14.69 5.66
CA VAL A 452 -7.28 15.15 5.35
C VAL A 452 -7.47 15.00 3.84
N ARG A 453 -8.03 13.87 3.41
CA ARG A 453 -8.38 13.63 2.00
C ARG A 453 -9.62 14.45 1.62
N PRO A 454 -9.77 14.93 0.37
CA PRO A 454 -10.94 15.72 -0.04
C PRO A 454 -12.30 15.03 0.17
N VAL A 455 -12.32 13.69 0.16
CA VAL A 455 -13.51 12.86 0.40
C VAL A 455 -13.32 12.08 1.70
N ILE A 456 -14.36 12.07 2.54
CA ILE A 456 -14.40 11.37 3.82
C ILE A 456 -14.82 9.92 3.60
N LYS A 457 -14.12 8.95 4.22
CA LYS A 457 -14.65 7.60 4.40
C LYS A 457 -15.61 7.60 5.59
N TRP A 458 -16.83 7.12 5.35
CA TRP A 458 -17.83 6.83 6.36
C TRP A 458 -17.77 5.34 6.70
N LEU A 459 -17.41 5.03 7.94
CA LEU A 459 -17.31 3.69 8.49
C LEU A 459 -18.61 3.37 9.24
N PHE A 460 -19.18 2.20 8.97
CA PHE A 460 -20.24 1.62 9.79
C PHE A 460 -20.02 0.11 9.95
N ILE A 461 -20.75 -0.50 10.87
CA ILE A 461 -20.64 -1.93 11.16
C ILE A 461 -21.92 -2.67 10.81
N LEU A 462 -21.77 -3.83 10.18
CA LEU A 462 -22.84 -4.78 9.96
C LEU A 462 -22.64 -6.04 10.84
N PRO A 463 -23.60 -6.41 11.71
CA PRO A 463 -23.58 -7.68 12.44
C PRO A 463 -23.54 -8.92 11.52
N GLN A 464 -23.10 -10.06 12.06
CA GLN A 464 -22.97 -11.31 11.29
C GLN A 464 -24.32 -11.87 10.79
N ASN A 465 -25.35 -11.75 11.64
CA ASN A 465 -26.65 -12.41 11.47
C ASN A 465 -27.75 -11.35 11.27
N VAL A 466 -27.75 -10.69 10.11
CA VAL A 466 -28.80 -9.73 9.69
C VAL A 466 -29.65 -10.38 8.61
N GLU A 467 -30.95 -10.49 8.87
CA GLU A 467 -31.93 -11.11 7.98
C GLU A 467 -32.58 -10.06 7.07
N GLN A 468 -33.02 -10.49 5.87
CA GLN A 468 -33.60 -9.58 4.89
C GLN A 468 -34.91 -8.97 5.43
N TYR A 469 -35.02 -7.64 5.35
CA TYR A 469 -36.12 -6.83 5.91
C TYR A 469 -36.22 -6.76 7.45
N ASP A 470 -35.24 -7.27 8.19
CA ASP A 470 -35.18 -7.03 9.65
C ASP A 470 -34.90 -5.54 9.98
N VAL A 471 -34.99 -5.18 11.26
CA VAL A 471 -34.82 -3.79 11.73
C VAL A 471 -33.41 -3.24 11.42
N VAL A 472 -32.37 -4.06 11.54
CA VAL A 472 -30.97 -3.69 11.26
C VAL A 472 -30.72 -3.64 9.75
N TYR A 473 -31.32 -4.54 8.98
CA TYR A 473 -31.33 -4.50 7.51
C TYR A 473 -31.94 -3.17 7.03
N ASN A 474 -33.13 -2.82 7.50
CA ASN A 474 -33.83 -1.59 7.11
C ASN A 474 -33.01 -0.35 7.52
N MET A 475 -32.47 -0.30 8.74
CA MET A 475 -31.55 0.77 9.17
C MET A 475 -30.35 0.91 8.23
N THR A 476 -29.68 -0.20 7.92
CA THR A 476 -28.49 -0.21 7.06
C THR A 476 -28.83 0.27 5.64
N MET A 477 -29.94 -0.21 5.07
CA MET A 477 -30.40 0.22 3.75
C MET A 477 -30.77 1.71 3.72
N ALA A 478 -31.52 2.23 4.70
CA ALA A 478 -31.87 3.65 4.77
C ALA A 478 -30.64 4.56 4.99
N ALA A 479 -29.70 4.14 5.85
CA ALA A 479 -28.45 4.85 6.08
C ALA A 479 -27.58 4.91 4.82
N VAL A 480 -27.42 3.78 4.10
CA VAL A 480 -26.62 3.72 2.88
C VAL A 480 -27.30 4.44 1.70
N ASN A 481 -28.61 4.29 1.51
CA ASN A 481 -29.34 4.99 0.45
C ASN A 481 -29.37 6.50 0.67
N SER A 482 -29.54 6.96 1.92
CA SER A 482 -29.43 8.39 2.23
C SER A 482 -28.01 8.92 2.04
N ALA A 483 -26.98 8.18 2.48
CA ALA A 483 -25.58 8.55 2.25
C ALA A 483 -25.26 8.70 0.74
N LEU A 484 -25.63 7.70 -0.07
CA LEU A 484 -25.37 7.68 -1.52
C LEU A 484 -26.17 8.71 -2.32
N SER A 485 -27.32 9.17 -1.83
CA SER A 485 -28.19 10.14 -2.51
C SER A 485 -28.05 11.59 -2.02
N LYS A 486 -27.51 11.83 -0.82
CA LYS A 486 -27.33 13.17 -0.24
C LYS A 486 -25.89 13.63 -0.09
N THR A 487 -24.93 12.71 -0.08
CA THR A 487 -23.56 13.02 0.32
C THR A 487 -22.52 12.60 -0.71
N ARG A 488 -21.28 13.03 -0.47
CA ARG A 488 -20.09 12.55 -1.21
C ARG A 488 -19.24 11.58 -0.39
N VAL A 489 -19.69 11.11 0.79
CA VAL A 489 -18.90 10.20 1.62
C VAL A 489 -18.73 8.85 0.95
N VAL A 490 -17.60 8.19 1.19
CA VAL A 490 -17.38 6.80 0.74
C VAL A 490 -17.88 5.85 1.83
N PRO A 491 -18.97 5.09 1.63
CA PRO A 491 -19.44 4.11 2.61
C PRO A 491 -18.50 2.90 2.67
N VAL A 492 -18.08 2.55 3.88
CA VAL A 492 -17.22 1.41 4.21
C VAL A 492 -17.88 0.58 5.31
N CYS A 493 -18.30 -0.64 4.96
CA CYS A 493 -18.92 -1.58 5.88
C CYS A 493 -17.86 -2.50 6.49
N VAL A 494 -17.78 -2.57 7.82
CA VAL A 494 -16.94 -3.53 8.54
C VAL A 494 -17.80 -4.65 9.10
N THR A 495 -17.43 -5.91 8.85
CA THR A 495 -18.27 -7.05 9.25
C THR A 495 -17.53 -8.37 9.47
N THR A 496 -18.11 -9.23 10.31
CA THR A 496 -17.81 -10.66 10.42
C THR A 496 -18.78 -11.54 9.60
N ALA A 497 -19.74 -10.94 8.89
CA ALA A 497 -20.69 -11.64 8.03
C ALA A 497 -20.01 -12.37 6.87
N ASP A 498 -20.65 -13.45 6.41
CA ASP A 498 -20.17 -14.24 5.27
C ASP A 498 -20.15 -13.38 3.97
N PRO A 499 -19.06 -13.42 3.18
CA PRO A 499 -18.94 -12.68 1.91
C PRO A 499 -19.97 -13.02 0.81
N TYR A 500 -20.84 -14.00 1.02
CA TYR A 500 -21.96 -14.37 0.15
C TYR A 500 -23.34 -14.14 0.79
N SER A 501 -23.40 -13.59 2.00
CA SER A 501 -24.66 -13.20 2.64
C SER A 501 -25.39 -12.13 1.83
N ALA A 502 -26.72 -12.23 1.71
CA ALA A 502 -27.51 -11.42 0.79
C ALA A 502 -27.33 -9.90 0.99
N ILE A 503 -27.24 -9.45 2.25
CA ILE A 503 -26.98 -8.05 2.59
C ILE A 503 -25.56 -7.60 2.20
N VAL A 504 -24.51 -8.40 2.44
CA VAL A 504 -23.15 -8.04 2.01
C VAL A 504 -23.08 -7.93 0.49
N VAL A 505 -23.69 -8.85 -0.24
CA VAL A 505 -23.76 -8.86 -1.71
C VAL A 505 -24.53 -7.63 -2.23
N ARG A 506 -25.68 -7.26 -1.63
CA ARG A 506 -26.42 -6.04 -2.00
C ARG A 506 -25.59 -4.78 -1.72
N LEU A 507 -24.99 -4.66 -0.54
CA LEU A 507 -24.12 -3.52 -0.18
C LEU A 507 -22.93 -3.37 -1.15
N ALA A 508 -22.24 -4.46 -1.49
CA ALA A 508 -21.17 -4.45 -2.48
C ALA A 508 -21.67 -4.00 -3.88
N SER A 509 -22.87 -4.44 -4.29
CA SER A 509 -23.49 -4.04 -5.56
C SER A 509 -23.89 -2.57 -5.62
N MET A 510 -24.24 -1.97 -4.48
CA MET A 510 -24.51 -0.53 -4.35
C MET A 510 -23.22 0.30 -4.45
N GLY A 511 -22.05 -0.31 -4.21
CA GLY A 511 -20.74 0.34 -4.21
C GLY A 511 -20.14 0.55 -2.82
N VAL A 512 -20.71 -0.04 -1.77
CA VAL A 512 -20.15 -0.01 -0.42
C VAL A 512 -18.86 -0.84 -0.37
N ARG A 513 -17.81 -0.27 0.21
CA ARG A 513 -16.51 -0.94 0.39
C ARG A 513 -16.59 -1.90 1.58
N ILE A 514 -16.65 -3.20 1.32
CA ILE A 514 -16.75 -4.19 2.39
C ILE A 514 -15.35 -4.54 2.92
N ILE A 515 -15.15 -4.41 4.23
CA ILE A 515 -13.99 -4.89 4.98
C ILE A 515 -14.45 -6.09 5.81
N HIS A 516 -14.03 -7.29 5.41
CA HIS A 516 -14.21 -8.48 6.23
C HIS A 516 -13.12 -8.53 7.31
N HIS A 517 -13.54 -8.89 8.53
CA HIS A 517 -12.65 -8.99 9.69
C HIS A 517 -12.96 -10.24 10.53
N THR A 518 -11.98 -10.67 11.32
CA THR A 518 -12.12 -11.74 12.31
C THR A 518 -11.34 -11.31 13.56
N PRO A 519 -12.02 -10.76 14.59
CA PRO A 519 -11.33 -10.23 15.75
C PRO A 519 -10.57 -11.30 16.55
N LYS A 520 -9.37 -10.95 17.01
CA LYS A 520 -8.54 -11.87 17.81
C LYS A 520 -9.16 -12.17 19.19
N TRP A 521 -9.95 -11.24 19.71
CA TRP A 521 -10.59 -11.29 21.03
C TRP A 521 -11.96 -12.01 21.03
N THR A 522 -12.49 -12.45 19.88
CA THR A 522 -13.80 -13.14 19.79
C THR A 522 -13.94 -14.31 20.76
N ARG A 523 -12.88 -15.12 20.92
CA ARG A 523 -12.86 -16.26 21.86
C ARG A 523 -13.00 -15.83 23.32
N ASP A 524 -12.53 -14.63 23.67
CA ASP A 524 -12.54 -14.11 25.03
C ASP A 524 -13.89 -13.45 25.33
N VAL A 525 -14.50 -12.78 24.35
CA VAL A 525 -15.90 -12.32 24.39
C VAL A 525 -16.89 -13.48 24.52
N ASN A 526 -16.68 -14.61 23.84
CA ASN A 526 -17.54 -15.78 23.99
C ASN A 526 -17.57 -16.27 25.45
N ARG A 527 -16.41 -16.48 26.09
CA ARG A 527 -16.32 -16.90 27.51
C ARG A 527 -16.91 -15.87 28.47
N MET A 528 -16.74 -14.58 28.17
CA MET A 528 -17.34 -13.49 28.93
C MET A 528 -18.87 -13.55 28.91
N VAL A 529 -19.47 -13.76 27.72
CA VAL A 529 -20.93 -13.83 27.56
C VAL A 529 -21.51 -15.13 28.13
N GLU A 530 -20.82 -16.26 27.99
CA GLU A 530 -21.14 -17.52 28.68
C GLU A 530 -21.22 -17.30 30.21
N ARG A 531 -20.21 -16.64 30.79
CA ARG A 531 -20.15 -16.32 32.23
C ARG A 531 -21.22 -15.31 32.65
N TRP A 532 -21.45 -14.25 31.88
CA TRP A 532 -22.52 -13.28 32.15
C TRP A 532 -23.91 -13.93 32.16
N ASN A 533 -24.17 -14.88 31.26
CA ASN A 533 -25.44 -15.62 31.22
C ASN A 533 -25.55 -16.67 32.34
N SER A 534 -24.45 -17.12 32.94
CA SER A 534 -24.46 -18.16 34.00
C SER A 534 -24.45 -17.63 35.43
N VAL A 535 -23.86 -16.46 35.69
CA VAL A 535 -23.65 -15.95 37.07
C VAL A 535 -24.93 -15.36 37.69
N GLY A 536 -25.87 -14.85 36.87
CA GLY A 536 -27.14 -14.32 37.37
C GLY A 536 -27.07 -12.94 38.05
N GLU A 537 -25.87 -12.35 38.15
CA GLU A 537 -25.64 -10.94 38.48
C GLU A 537 -26.10 -10.07 37.30
N ARG A 538 -27.35 -9.58 37.38
CA ARG A 538 -28.04 -8.92 36.26
C ARG A 538 -27.54 -7.51 36.02
N SER A 539 -26.84 -7.28 34.91
CA SER A 539 -26.68 -5.93 34.36
C SER A 539 -28.00 -5.42 33.75
N PHE A 540 -28.11 -4.11 33.53
CA PHE A 540 -29.35 -3.45 33.08
C PHE A 540 -29.95 -4.08 31.79
N PHE A 541 -29.12 -4.54 30.86
CA PHE A 541 -29.57 -5.17 29.61
C PHE A 541 -30.05 -6.62 29.78
N GLN A 542 -29.66 -7.33 30.85
CA GLN A 542 -30.13 -8.70 31.11
C GLN A 542 -31.57 -8.79 31.60
N TYR A 543 -32.23 -7.66 31.90
CA TYR A 543 -33.63 -7.65 32.32
C TYR A 543 -34.63 -8.18 31.27
N PHE A 544 -34.22 -8.31 30.00
CA PHE A 544 -35.12 -8.66 28.89
C PHE A 544 -34.79 -9.98 28.18
N ARG A 545 -33.52 -10.40 28.11
CA ARG A 545 -33.10 -11.71 27.54
C ARG A 545 -31.62 -12.02 27.85
N PRO A 546 -31.16 -13.28 27.75
CA PRO A 546 -29.75 -13.62 27.71
C PRO A 546 -29.01 -12.89 26.58
N LEU A 547 -27.74 -12.55 26.81
CA LEU A 547 -26.90 -11.88 25.81
C LEU A 547 -26.36 -12.90 24.80
N LYS A 548 -26.37 -12.55 23.51
CA LYS A 548 -25.67 -13.30 22.46
C LYS A 548 -24.26 -12.75 22.26
N ALA A 549 -23.27 -13.63 22.13
CA ALA A 549 -21.89 -13.20 21.86
C ALA A 549 -21.77 -12.46 20.52
N GLU A 550 -22.53 -12.90 19.50
CA GLU A 550 -22.67 -12.22 18.19
C GLU A 550 -23.03 -10.73 18.30
N GLU A 551 -23.92 -10.37 19.23
CA GLU A 551 -24.40 -9.00 19.43
C GLU A 551 -23.33 -8.12 20.13
N VAL A 552 -22.49 -8.73 20.97
CA VAL A 552 -21.31 -8.09 21.57
C VAL A 552 -20.21 -7.91 20.53
N ILE A 553 -19.85 -8.98 19.81
CA ILE A 553 -18.81 -8.98 18.79
C ILE A 553 -19.10 -7.92 17.74
N ALA A 554 -20.34 -7.84 17.25
CA ALA A 554 -20.76 -6.83 16.27
C ALA A 554 -20.47 -5.41 16.77
N ARG A 555 -20.97 -5.02 17.96
CA ARG A 555 -20.74 -3.68 18.51
C ARG A 555 -19.24 -3.39 18.69
N TRP A 556 -18.49 -4.37 19.18
CA TRP A 556 -17.06 -4.24 19.47
C TRP A 556 -16.16 -4.23 18.23
N LEU A 557 -16.64 -4.52 17.01
CA LEU A 557 -15.83 -4.39 15.79
C LEU A 557 -15.26 -2.97 15.60
N ARG A 558 -15.84 -1.94 16.24
CA ARG A 558 -15.34 -0.56 16.18
C ARG A 558 -13.99 -0.35 16.88
N ILE A 559 -13.68 -1.19 17.87
CA ILE A 559 -12.39 -1.20 18.58
C ILE A 559 -11.23 -1.47 17.60
N ASP A 560 -11.46 -2.36 16.63
CA ASP A 560 -10.43 -2.83 15.72
C ASP A 560 -10.24 -1.94 14.48
N LEU A 561 -11.14 -0.97 14.20
CA LEU A 561 -11.08 -0.06 13.04
C LEU A 561 -9.69 0.54 12.75
N PRO A 562 -8.92 1.01 13.76
CA PRO A 562 -7.58 1.56 13.52
C PRO A 562 -6.60 0.55 12.90
N MET A 563 -6.84 -0.75 13.08
CA MET A 563 -5.98 -1.87 12.68
C MET A 563 -6.37 -2.52 11.35
N LEU A 564 -7.52 -2.17 10.74
CA LEU A 564 -8.09 -2.93 9.62
C LEU A 564 -7.48 -2.66 8.23
N GLY A 565 -6.36 -1.92 8.15
CA GLY A 565 -5.78 -1.51 6.85
C GLY A 565 -6.33 -0.20 6.29
N LEU A 566 -7.02 0.61 7.09
CA LEU A 566 -7.43 1.96 6.71
C LEU A 566 -6.21 2.90 6.68
N LEU A 567 -6.00 3.54 5.52
CA LEU A 567 -4.84 4.41 5.24
C LEU A 567 -5.09 5.90 5.57
N ASP A 568 -6.29 6.24 5.98
CA ASP A 568 -6.73 7.59 6.31
C ASP A 568 -6.39 7.89 7.78
N ASP A 569 -5.78 9.05 8.07
CA ASP A 569 -5.53 9.46 9.47
C ASP A 569 -6.86 9.76 10.20
N PHE A 570 -7.91 10.14 9.46
CA PHE A 570 -9.24 10.48 9.97
C PHE A 570 -10.39 9.84 9.17
N ALA A 571 -11.43 9.38 9.86
CA ALA A 571 -12.66 8.86 9.24
C ALA A 571 -13.91 9.17 10.09
N LEU A 572 -15.07 9.29 9.44
CA LEU A 572 -16.37 9.42 10.11
C LEU A 572 -16.90 8.03 10.43
N TYR A 573 -17.14 7.70 11.69
CA TYR A 573 -17.87 6.50 12.11
C TYR A 573 -19.31 6.84 12.46
N THR A 574 -20.26 5.98 12.09
CA THR A 574 -21.59 5.96 12.71
C THR A 574 -22.07 4.53 12.98
N ASP A 575 -22.99 4.40 13.94
CA ASP A 575 -23.92 3.27 13.98
C ASP A 575 -24.88 3.35 12.76
N VAL A 576 -25.52 2.24 12.38
CA VAL A 576 -26.43 2.20 11.21
C VAL A 576 -27.79 2.87 11.44
N SER A 577 -28.09 3.28 12.68
CA SER A 577 -29.31 4.00 13.09
C SER A 577 -29.27 5.49 12.69
N VAL A 578 -28.86 5.80 11.45
CA VAL A 578 -28.71 7.17 10.95
C VAL A 578 -29.43 7.40 9.62
N VAL A 579 -29.75 8.66 9.33
CA VAL A 579 -30.18 9.13 8.00
C VAL A 579 -29.41 10.40 7.66
N PHE A 580 -28.82 10.43 6.47
CA PHE A 580 -28.20 11.63 5.91
C PHE A 580 -29.28 12.50 5.26
N THR A 581 -29.32 13.78 5.63
CA THR A 581 -30.31 14.76 5.15
C THR A 581 -29.69 15.78 4.20
N ASP A 582 -28.38 16.04 4.34
CA ASP A 582 -27.55 16.88 3.47
C ASP A 582 -26.11 16.32 3.47
N ASP A 583 -25.21 16.87 2.65
CA ASP A 583 -23.81 16.42 2.56
C ASP A 583 -23.06 16.59 3.90
N VAL A 584 -22.04 15.75 4.10
CA VAL A 584 -21.16 15.77 5.29
C VAL A 584 -19.72 15.92 4.83
N ASN A 585 -19.15 17.10 5.07
CA ASN A 585 -17.84 17.53 4.59
C ASN A 585 -16.96 18.11 5.73
N TRP A 586 -15.69 18.42 5.42
CA TRP A 586 -14.73 18.87 6.43
C TRP A 586 -15.06 20.21 7.11
N MET A 587 -15.84 21.09 6.48
CA MET A 587 -16.35 22.31 7.12
C MET A 587 -17.37 21.98 8.20
N ASP A 588 -18.14 20.90 8.03
CA ASP A 588 -19.15 20.45 8.99
C ASP A 588 -18.52 19.71 10.18
N LEU A 589 -17.38 19.05 9.95
CA LEU A 589 -16.67 18.26 10.97
C LEU A 589 -15.59 19.06 11.73
N LEU A 590 -14.90 20.01 11.07
CA LEU A 590 -13.76 20.75 11.63
C LEU A 590 -13.97 22.28 11.66
N GLY A 591 -15.10 22.78 11.17
CA GLY A 591 -15.43 24.20 11.10
C GLY A 591 -14.77 24.97 9.94
N GLU A 592 -14.95 26.28 9.92
CA GLU A 592 -14.50 27.16 8.81
C GLU A 592 -12.98 27.07 8.55
N ASN A 593 -12.18 26.87 9.60
CA ASN A 593 -10.71 26.85 9.51
C ASN A 593 -10.13 25.52 8.96
N HIS A 594 -10.97 24.56 8.57
CA HIS A 594 -10.55 23.21 8.12
C HIS A 594 -9.48 23.22 7.02
N LEU A 595 -9.54 24.13 6.05
CA LEU A 595 -8.53 24.23 4.98
C LEU A 595 -7.14 24.58 5.52
N ASN A 596 -7.05 25.45 6.52
CA ASN A 596 -5.77 25.84 7.12
C ASN A 596 -5.26 24.75 8.07
N LEU A 597 -6.16 24.02 8.74
CA LEU A 597 -5.83 22.84 9.53
C LEU A 597 -5.25 21.73 8.64
N ALA A 598 -5.87 21.43 7.49
CA ALA A 598 -5.37 20.49 6.50
C ALA A 598 -3.96 20.87 5.99
N ARG A 599 -3.79 22.11 5.50
CA ARG A 599 -2.47 22.65 5.07
C ARG A 599 -1.43 22.70 6.20
N SER A 600 -1.86 22.75 7.46
CA SER A 600 -0.97 22.72 8.63
C SER A 600 -0.46 21.30 8.90
N MET A 601 -1.36 20.31 8.86
CA MET A 601 -1.01 18.89 9.02
C MET A 601 -0.15 18.40 7.86
N GLU A 602 -0.50 18.72 6.61
CA GLU A 602 0.26 18.38 5.41
C GLU A 602 1.70 18.92 5.46
N ARG A 603 1.88 20.21 5.76
CA ARG A 603 3.22 20.80 5.92
C ARG A 603 4.02 20.21 7.08
N LYS A 604 3.35 19.73 8.15
CA LYS A 604 3.99 19.06 9.29
C LYS A 604 4.32 17.58 9.07
N MET A 605 3.96 16.99 7.92
CA MET A 605 4.34 15.61 7.61
C MET A 605 5.85 15.43 7.44
N PHE A 606 6.57 16.48 7.02
CA PHE A 606 8.01 16.41 6.75
C PHE A 606 8.88 16.88 7.93
N PRO A 607 8.64 18.05 8.57
CA PRO A 607 9.46 18.57 9.66
C PRO A 607 8.69 18.69 11.00
N GLY A 608 9.14 17.94 12.00
CA GLY A 608 8.73 18.10 13.41
C GLY A 608 7.61 17.16 13.89
N PRO A 609 7.21 17.27 15.18
CA PRO A 609 6.18 16.42 15.76
C PRO A 609 4.82 16.68 15.11
N PHE A 610 4.25 15.62 14.54
CA PHE A 610 3.12 15.63 13.60
C PHE A 610 1.88 16.39 14.11
N PHE A 611 1.62 16.38 15.43
CA PHE A 611 0.38 16.87 16.02
C PHE A 611 0.54 17.52 17.43
N ASN A 612 1.26 18.64 17.57
CA ASN A 612 1.25 19.42 18.82
C ASN A 612 0.03 20.38 18.96
N ASN A 613 -0.99 20.24 18.10
CA ASN A 613 -2.07 21.22 17.92
C ASN A 613 -3.47 20.57 17.76
N TYR A 614 -3.81 19.60 18.60
CA TYR A 614 -5.19 19.10 18.68
C TYR A 614 -6.14 20.16 19.26
N ALA A 615 -7.45 20.01 19.02
CA ALA A 615 -8.45 20.73 19.78
C ALA A 615 -8.42 20.28 21.27
N PRO A 616 -8.59 21.19 22.25
CA PRO A 616 -8.82 20.82 23.64
C PRO A 616 -10.10 19.98 23.80
N PRO A 617 -10.24 19.19 24.88
CA PRO A 617 -11.46 18.45 25.17
C PRO A 617 -12.70 19.36 25.19
N GLY A 618 -13.80 18.89 24.62
CA GLY A 618 -15.03 19.68 24.47
C GLY A 618 -14.91 20.94 23.60
N LYS A 619 -13.98 20.98 22.63
CA LYS A 619 -13.86 22.05 21.61
C LYS A 619 -13.90 21.48 20.18
N LEU A 620 -14.36 22.31 19.24
CA LEU A 620 -14.35 21.99 17.82
C LEU A 620 -12.93 22.09 17.23
N GLY A 621 -12.55 21.15 16.39
CA GLY A 621 -11.29 21.13 15.66
C GLY A 621 -10.75 19.70 15.47
N VAL A 622 -9.45 19.56 15.23
CA VAL A 622 -8.82 18.26 14.98
C VAL A 622 -8.79 17.40 16.25
N PRO A 623 -9.45 16.23 16.28
CA PRO A 623 -9.48 15.38 17.48
C PRO A 623 -8.12 14.73 17.75
N ARG A 624 -7.81 14.57 19.04
CA ARG A 624 -6.69 13.73 19.49
C ARG A 624 -6.99 12.25 19.28
N PHE A 625 -8.15 11.77 19.70
CA PHE A 625 -8.55 10.36 19.54
C PHE A 625 -9.86 10.25 18.77
N PHE A 626 -10.87 10.99 19.20
CA PHE A 626 -12.15 11.09 18.51
C PHE A 626 -12.89 12.38 18.89
N ALA A 627 -13.89 12.76 18.09
CA ALA A 627 -14.84 13.83 18.40
C ALA A 627 -16.27 13.31 18.31
N VAL A 628 -17.17 13.78 19.18
CA VAL A 628 -18.60 13.41 19.23
C VAL A 628 -19.51 14.64 19.13
N PRO A 629 -20.75 14.51 18.60
CA PRO A 629 -21.72 15.62 18.57
C PRO A 629 -21.99 16.22 19.96
N ASP A 630 -21.82 17.54 20.09
CA ASP A 630 -22.01 18.26 21.35
C ASP A 630 -23.51 18.37 21.69
N SER A 631 -23.99 17.47 22.57
CA SER A 631 -25.32 17.54 23.15
C SER A 631 -25.24 17.65 24.67
N LYS A 632 -25.90 18.68 25.21
CA LYS A 632 -25.78 19.11 26.63
C LYS A 632 -26.09 18.03 27.65
N ASN A 633 -26.95 17.06 27.31
CA ASN A 633 -27.49 16.07 28.25
C ASN A 633 -27.11 14.61 27.90
N THR A 634 -26.55 14.34 26.72
CA THR A 634 -26.22 12.96 26.28
C THR A 634 -24.95 12.91 25.42
N ARG A 635 -23.85 12.38 25.94
CA ARG A 635 -22.68 12.02 25.14
C ARG A 635 -22.81 10.57 24.69
N HIS A 636 -22.69 10.31 23.39
CA HIS A 636 -22.72 8.97 22.84
C HIS A 636 -21.72 8.80 21.70
N SER A 637 -21.15 7.61 21.59
CA SER A 637 -20.17 7.22 20.59
C SER A 637 -20.79 6.65 19.30
N GLY A 638 -22.11 6.79 19.09
CA GLY A 638 -22.82 6.32 17.89
C GLY A 638 -22.62 7.18 16.64
N VAL A 639 -22.00 8.35 16.80
CA VAL A 639 -21.43 9.15 15.70
C VAL A 639 -20.09 9.70 16.19
N MET A 640 -19.00 9.49 15.44
CA MET A 640 -17.65 9.92 15.81
C MET A 640 -16.84 10.37 14.60
N LEU A 641 -16.06 11.45 14.72
CA LEU A 641 -14.88 11.65 13.86
C LEU A 641 -13.69 10.99 14.55
N MET A 642 -13.19 9.88 14.02
CA MET A 642 -12.11 9.09 14.62
C MET A 642 -10.75 9.50 14.05
N ASN A 643 -9.75 9.69 14.91
CA ASN A 643 -8.33 9.80 14.56
C ASN A 643 -7.71 8.40 14.57
N LEU A 644 -7.83 7.69 13.44
CA LEU A 644 -7.43 6.28 13.33
C LEU A 644 -5.94 6.09 13.60
N LYS A 645 -5.09 7.08 13.30
CA LYS A 645 -3.65 7.03 13.55
C LYS A 645 -3.30 6.99 15.04
N ASN A 646 -3.92 7.83 15.86
CA ASN A 646 -3.65 7.85 17.30
C ASN A 646 -4.36 6.72 18.04
N LEU A 647 -5.54 6.32 17.59
CA LEU A 647 -6.23 5.14 18.11
C LEU A 647 -5.41 3.87 17.83
N ARG A 648 -4.75 3.75 16.66
CA ARG A 648 -3.80 2.68 16.34
C ARG A 648 -2.62 2.65 17.31
N GLN A 649 -2.06 3.80 17.65
CA GLN A 649 -0.93 3.93 18.60
C GLN A 649 -1.28 3.62 20.06
N SER A 650 -2.57 3.48 20.40
CA SER A 650 -3.06 3.16 21.75
C SER A 650 -4.01 1.96 21.78
N TYR A 651 -4.09 1.22 20.66
CA TYR A 651 -5.02 0.11 20.46
C TYR A 651 -4.76 -1.03 21.45
N SER A 652 -3.50 -1.33 21.77
CA SER A 652 -3.11 -2.37 22.74
C SER A 652 -3.70 -2.10 24.12
N GLU A 653 -3.56 -0.87 24.60
CA GLU A 653 -3.99 -0.40 25.91
C GLU A 653 -5.51 -0.27 25.99
N PHE A 654 -6.14 0.25 24.93
CA PHE A 654 -7.60 0.38 24.86
C PHE A 654 -8.30 -0.99 24.72
N SER A 655 -7.81 -1.86 23.84
CA SER A 655 -8.32 -3.23 23.69
C SER A 655 -8.19 -4.00 25.02
N ALA A 656 -7.04 -3.90 25.69
CA ALA A 656 -6.83 -4.49 27.00
C ALA A 656 -7.69 -3.87 28.12
N PHE A 657 -8.10 -2.59 28.00
CA PHE A 657 -9.04 -1.95 28.92
C PHE A 657 -10.47 -2.49 28.74
N VAL A 658 -10.98 -2.57 27.50
CA VAL A 658 -12.35 -3.04 27.22
C VAL A 658 -12.51 -4.52 27.55
N ILE A 659 -11.50 -5.35 27.28
CA ILE A 659 -11.54 -6.81 27.49
C ILE A 659 -11.21 -7.17 28.97
N ASN A 660 -11.06 -6.19 29.87
CA ASN A 660 -10.66 -6.42 31.27
C ASN A 660 -11.85 -6.85 32.16
N GLU A 661 -11.79 -8.07 32.73
CA GLU A 661 -12.83 -8.61 33.63
C GLU A 661 -13.24 -7.66 34.77
N LYS A 662 -12.37 -6.74 35.22
CA LYS A 662 -12.66 -5.81 36.32
C LYS A 662 -13.40 -4.53 35.92
N GLN A 663 -13.39 -4.15 34.63
CA GLN A 663 -14.24 -3.05 34.14
C GLN A 663 -15.61 -3.58 33.70
N LEU A 664 -15.68 -4.82 33.23
CA LEU A 664 -16.87 -5.50 32.74
C LEU A 664 -17.97 -5.78 33.81
N LEU A 665 -17.73 -5.41 35.08
CA LEU A 665 -18.72 -5.39 36.16
C LEU A 665 -19.21 -3.98 36.52
N LYS A 666 -18.72 -2.93 35.84
CA LYS A 666 -19.09 -1.52 36.06
C LYS A 666 -19.82 -0.88 34.88
N ILE A 667 -19.63 -1.41 33.68
CA ILE A 667 -20.27 -0.88 32.47
C ILE A 667 -21.72 -1.40 32.47
N ASP A 668 -22.69 -0.50 32.57
CA ASP A 668 -24.13 -0.84 32.63
C ASP A 668 -24.66 -1.54 31.36
N GLY A 669 -23.86 -1.70 30.30
CA GLY A 669 -24.26 -2.31 29.04
C GLY A 669 -23.11 -2.76 28.15
N VAL A 670 -23.47 -3.33 27.00
CA VAL A 670 -22.51 -3.95 26.07
C VAL A 670 -21.59 -2.93 25.39
N ASP A 671 -22.12 -1.76 25.02
CA ASP A 671 -21.39 -0.59 24.52
C ASP A 671 -22.38 0.60 24.52
N PRO A 672 -22.05 1.75 25.14
CA PRO A 672 -21.48 2.85 24.33
C PRO A 672 -20.33 3.64 25.01
N CYS A 673 -19.99 3.34 26.27
CA CYS A 673 -19.24 4.26 27.13
C CYS A 673 -17.71 4.14 27.04
N SER A 674 -17.15 2.97 26.68
CA SER A 674 -15.71 2.71 26.91
C SER A 674 -14.75 3.66 26.16
N TYR A 675 -15.15 4.19 25.00
CA TYR A 675 -14.39 5.27 24.33
C TYR A 675 -14.36 6.57 25.15
N LEU A 676 -15.50 6.96 25.75
CA LEU A 676 -15.66 8.15 26.59
C LEU A 676 -15.07 7.97 28.00
N GLU A 677 -14.86 6.73 28.44
CA GLU A 677 -14.21 6.39 29.71
C GLU A 677 -12.68 6.37 29.61
N PHE A 678 -12.13 5.99 28.45
CA PHE A 678 -10.69 5.79 28.26
C PHE A 678 -9.98 6.97 27.56
N TYR A 679 -10.67 7.68 26.67
CA TYR A 679 -10.09 8.75 25.86
C TYR A 679 -10.80 10.09 26.09
N GLU A 680 -10.02 11.18 26.14
CA GLU A 680 -10.53 12.55 26.08
C GLU A 680 -11.18 12.83 24.71
N GLU A 681 -12.42 13.30 24.70
CA GLU A 681 -13.19 13.60 23.48
C GLU A 681 -13.22 15.09 23.14
N THR A 682 -13.19 15.41 21.85
CA THR A 682 -13.42 16.77 21.34
C THR A 682 -14.85 16.90 20.76
N SER A 683 -15.32 18.12 20.47
CA SER A 683 -16.70 18.34 20.03
C SER A 683 -16.85 18.34 18.51
N LEU A 684 -17.90 17.70 17.99
CA LEU A 684 -18.48 17.96 16.66
C LEU A 684 -19.72 18.88 16.79
N PRO A 685 -20.08 19.64 15.75
CA PRO A 685 -21.31 20.44 15.75
C PRO A 685 -22.55 19.56 15.81
N LEU A 686 -23.58 19.97 16.56
CA LEU A 686 -24.81 19.17 16.74
C LEU A 686 -25.54 18.82 15.43
N ARG A 687 -25.31 19.58 14.34
CA ARG A 687 -25.90 19.29 13.01
C ARG A 687 -25.36 18.03 12.31
N VAL A 688 -24.27 17.44 12.80
CA VAL A 688 -23.77 16.11 12.36
C VAL A 688 -24.09 15.01 13.37
N GLY A 689 -25.17 15.18 14.15
CA GLY A 689 -25.64 14.18 15.11
C GLY A 689 -26.98 14.56 15.74
N TRP A 690 -27.90 15.09 14.94
CA TRP A 690 -29.19 15.59 15.41
C TRP A 690 -30.11 14.44 15.83
N LYS A 691 -30.84 14.58 16.94
CA LYS A 691 -31.80 13.57 17.38
C LYS A 691 -33.21 13.89 16.88
N PRO A 692 -34.04 12.91 16.49
CA PRO A 692 -35.39 13.17 15.99
C PRO A 692 -36.24 14.04 16.91
N HIS A 693 -36.20 13.78 18.23
CA HIS A 693 -36.96 14.49 19.26
C HIS A 693 -36.44 15.90 19.60
N GLN A 694 -35.47 16.43 18.86
CA GLN A 694 -35.01 17.81 19.02
C GLN A 694 -35.79 18.73 18.06
N PRO A 695 -36.00 20.02 18.41
CA PRO A 695 -36.76 20.97 17.61
C PRO A 695 -36.34 21.05 16.15
N GLU A 696 -37.27 21.40 15.26
CA GLU A 696 -37.00 21.44 13.81
C GLU A 696 -35.83 22.39 13.44
N ASN A 697 -34.89 21.89 12.64
CA ASN A 697 -33.69 22.61 12.23
C ASN A 697 -33.31 22.26 10.78
N ASN A 698 -33.40 23.24 9.88
CA ASN A 698 -33.15 23.07 8.44
C ASN A 698 -31.66 23.03 8.06
N SER A 699 -30.73 23.04 9.02
CA SER A 699 -29.27 22.98 8.79
C SER A 699 -28.62 21.65 9.17
N VAL A 700 -29.41 20.60 9.35
CA VAL A 700 -28.94 19.26 9.75
C VAL A 700 -28.43 18.47 8.55
N SER A 701 -27.20 17.95 8.63
CA SER A 701 -26.63 17.03 7.63
C SER A 701 -26.86 15.55 8.01
N LEU A 702 -26.86 15.22 9.30
CA LEU A 702 -26.95 13.84 9.80
C LEU A 702 -27.88 13.74 11.02
N VAL A 703 -28.90 12.90 10.89
CA VAL A 703 -29.85 12.53 11.96
C VAL A 703 -29.48 11.17 12.52
N HIS A 704 -29.47 11.05 13.85
CA HIS A 704 -29.14 9.83 14.58
C HIS A 704 -30.32 9.38 15.47
N PHE A 705 -30.91 8.25 15.11
CA PHE A 705 -32.03 7.61 15.79
C PHE A 705 -31.55 6.82 17.02
N TYR A 706 -30.94 7.52 17.98
CA TYR A 706 -30.46 6.93 19.22
C TYR A 706 -31.62 6.58 20.16
N GLY A 707 -32.09 5.34 20.10
CA GLY A 707 -33.13 4.80 21.00
C GLY A 707 -34.37 4.35 20.24
N PRO A 708 -35.49 5.12 20.25
CA PRO A 708 -36.72 4.70 19.58
C PRO A 708 -36.59 4.74 18.06
N ASN A 709 -37.08 3.70 17.38
CA ASN A 709 -36.87 3.46 15.96
C ASN A 709 -38.18 3.67 15.17
N CYS A 710 -38.08 4.17 13.94
CA CYS A 710 -39.24 4.58 13.15
C CYS A 710 -40.33 3.51 13.02
N GLN A 711 -39.98 2.33 12.50
CA GLN A 711 -40.96 1.26 12.20
C GLN A 711 -41.58 0.62 13.44
N VAL A 712 -40.81 0.48 14.52
CA VAL A 712 -41.15 -0.42 15.66
C VAL A 712 -41.38 0.29 17.01
N ASP A 713 -41.05 1.58 17.12
CA ASP A 713 -41.31 2.38 18.34
C ASP A 713 -42.05 3.68 18.00
N ILE A 714 -41.51 4.53 17.11
CA ILE A 714 -42.06 5.88 16.82
C ILE A 714 -43.41 5.80 16.10
N PHE A 715 -43.52 5.12 14.96
CA PHE A 715 -44.80 5.04 14.24
C PHE A 715 -45.88 4.24 14.99
N PRO A 716 -45.59 3.16 15.74
CA PRO A 716 -46.55 2.57 16.67
C PRO A 716 -47.04 3.57 17.73
N TYR A 717 -46.14 4.34 18.35
CA TYR A 717 -46.53 5.35 19.33
C TYR A 717 -47.40 6.46 18.73
N LEU A 718 -46.98 7.06 17.60
CA LEU A 718 -47.72 8.13 16.91
C LEU A 718 -49.10 7.69 16.39
N ARG A 719 -49.34 6.38 16.19
CA ARG A 719 -50.63 5.84 15.72
C ARG A 719 -51.55 5.37 16.84
N THR A 720 -51.02 4.77 17.90
CA THR A 720 -51.83 4.08 18.92
C THR A 720 -51.37 4.29 20.37
N GLY A 721 -50.41 5.18 20.62
CA GLY A 721 -49.80 5.38 21.94
C GLY A 721 -48.99 4.18 22.45
N HIS A 722 -48.66 3.21 21.59
CA HIS A 722 -47.94 1.99 22.01
C HIS A 722 -46.48 2.31 22.34
N VAL A 723 -46.11 2.12 23.61
CA VAL A 723 -44.73 2.19 24.09
C VAL A 723 -44.19 0.76 24.23
N ARG A 724 -43.22 0.40 23.39
CA ARG A 724 -42.61 -0.95 23.37
C ARG A 724 -41.64 -1.17 24.54
N PHE A 725 -40.91 -0.13 24.92
CA PHE A 725 -39.98 -0.12 26.05
C PHE A 725 -40.24 1.14 26.87
N GLU A 726 -40.53 1.01 28.17
CA GLU A 726 -40.94 2.13 29.02
C GLU A 726 -39.89 3.25 29.09
N LEU A 727 -38.60 2.90 28.96
CA LEU A 727 -37.49 3.87 28.92
C LEU A 727 -37.55 4.82 27.71
N TYR A 728 -38.24 4.44 26.62
CA TYR A 728 -38.45 5.29 25.44
C TYR A 728 -39.64 6.25 25.60
N ARG A 729 -40.43 6.17 26.67
CA ARG A 729 -41.64 7.00 26.85
C ARG A 729 -41.36 8.49 26.67
N GLY A 730 -40.34 9.03 27.34
CA GLY A 730 -40.00 10.46 27.24
C GLY A 730 -39.59 10.89 25.84
N ASP A 731 -38.75 10.09 25.16
CA ASP A 731 -38.34 10.36 23.77
C ASP A 731 -39.53 10.30 22.79
N LEU A 732 -40.45 9.37 23.00
CA LEU A 732 -41.67 9.20 22.21
C LEU A 732 -42.69 10.31 22.46
N GLU A 733 -42.85 10.76 23.71
CA GLU A 733 -43.70 11.90 24.10
C GLU A 733 -43.18 13.22 23.52
N MET A 734 -41.87 13.45 23.53
CA MET A 734 -41.25 14.57 22.79
C MET A 734 -41.48 14.44 21.28
N CYS A 735 -41.29 13.25 20.70
CA CYS A 735 -41.54 13.00 19.27
C CYS A 735 -43.00 13.13 18.83
N ALA A 736 -43.97 13.09 19.74
CA ALA A 736 -45.38 13.36 19.43
C ALA A 736 -45.73 14.86 19.50
N GLN A 737 -44.92 15.66 20.18
CA GLN A 737 -45.04 17.13 20.21
C GLN A 737 -44.31 17.75 19.02
N GLU A 738 -43.13 17.23 18.67
CA GLU A 738 -42.30 17.70 17.56
C GLU A 738 -42.73 17.13 16.21
N ARG A 739 -43.16 18.00 15.28
CA ARG A 739 -43.57 17.60 13.91
C ARG A 739 -42.43 16.96 13.10
N SER A 740 -41.18 17.29 13.46
CA SER A 740 -39.96 16.78 12.84
C SER A 740 -39.87 15.25 12.88
N CYS A 741 -40.17 14.58 13.99
CA CYS A 741 -40.04 13.12 14.09
C CYS A 741 -40.87 12.36 13.05
N ALA A 742 -42.13 12.77 12.85
CA ALA A 742 -43.01 12.15 11.86
C ALA A 742 -42.55 12.39 10.42
N GLN A 743 -41.89 13.53 10.15
CA GLN A 743 -41.30 13.85 8.85
C GLN A 743 -40.01 13.07 8.60
N LEU A 744 -39.10 13.02 9.57
CA LEU A 744 -37.85 12.28 9.52
C LEU A 744 -38.09 10.77 9.35
N CYS A 745 -39.07 10.20 10.05
CA CYS A 745 -39.41 8.80 9.87
C CYS A 745 -40.10 8.48 8.54
N ARG A 746 -40.81 9.42 7.91
CA ARG A 746 -41.28 9.26 6.52
C ARG A 746 -40.12 9.35 5.51
N GLN A 747 -39.14 10.22 5.73
CA GLN A 747 -37.92 10.26 4.92
C GLN A 747 -37.13 8.94 5.03
N TYR A 748 -37.02 8.38 6.24
CA TYR A 748 -36.45 7.04 6.47
C TYR A 748 -37.17 5.95 5.66
N GLU A 749 -38.51 5.92 5.66
CA GLU A 749 -39.29 4.95 4.87
C GLU A 749 -39.13 5.12 3.36
N ASN A 750 -39.03 6.36 2.85
CA ASN A 750 -38.75 6.59 1.43
C ASN A 750 -37.43 5.93 0.99
N TYR A 751 -36.37 6.08 1.79
CA TYR A 751 -35.07 5.43 1.52
C TYR A 751 -35.10 3.89 1.64
N LEU A 752 -36.18 3.28 2.12
CA LEU A 752 -36.41 1.83 1.99
C LEU A 752 -37.11 1.49 0.68
N ASN A 753 -38.11 2.28 0.30
CA ASN A 753 -38.96 2.02 -0.87
C ASN A 753 -38.21 2.26 -2.19
N ASP A 754 -37.35 3.29 -2.26
CA ASP A 754 -36.48 3.57 -3.42
C ASP A 754 -35.56 2.38 -3.77
N ALA A 755 -35.34 1.44 -2.83
CA ALA A 755 -34.54 0.24 -3.02
C ALA A 755 -35.28 -0.93 -3.69
N SER A 756 -36.56 -0.76 -4.07
CA SER A 756 -37.42 -1.84 -4.59
C SER A 756 -37.62 -1.85 -6.12
N ASP A 757 -37.35 -0.75 -6.81
CA ASP A 757 -37.45 -0.62 -8.27
C ASP A 757 -36.08 -0.78 -9.01
N THR A 758 -35.00 -1.20 -8.31
CA THR A 758 -33.65 -1.44 -8.89
C THR A 758 -32.86 -2.61 -8.27
#